data_AF-A0AAI8IPS3-F1
#
_entry.id   AF-A0AAI8IPS3-F1
#
_cell.length_a   1.000
_cell.length_b   1.000
_cell.length_c   1.000
_cell.angle_alpha   90.00
_cell.angle_beta   90.00
_cell.angle_gamma   90.00
#
_symmetry.space_group_name_H-M   'P 1'
#
loop_
_entity.id
_entity.type
_entity.pdbx_description
1 polymer ?
#
loop_
_entity_poly.entity_id
_entity_poly.type
_entity_poly.pdbx_seq_one_letter_code
_entity_poly.pdbx_strand_id
1 'polypeptide(L)'
;MSSTDTYTVVGGGAIGGTLAFSLARAGHPVRLVDTDAAHVAAVREHGLTVARGEQRESVHVEAVTPDACDATLGRVLLAVKAQATGAALDWIEPRLALDGWVVSLQNGFNEELIARRIGAGRTVAAFVNIFADVTEPGVIMDGGAGALVIGERHGAPVSDRVDSLVADLQSWGPALASDNVEGYLWAKAGFGAMLAATALADAPMAELIDRHPATMDAVAAEVFAVADALGVALEAFDAFEPHAFRRDAAEETRRAATARLTAWLRTQAKDRSGIWRDLAVRRRPVEVTTHYAEVFAEAGRHGVATPVLRAVIAQLRELERDPGLMTEARLDALDQLASGSRREFADTAAPGREQAAAVRDWLAAHREEMVADLAEYTSQESASDDLEALDACLAWVRHWLDGALGAPAHEEIRPRAEAGDLMIRRYPGTGARPVLLLGHYDTVWPTGTLDQWPFRRDGDRITGPGVFDMKAGLVQAVWALKALDALGLARPACTLLLNGDEETGSLASSDDLVAEARESRAALVFEAAADGAVKTARKGVGLFTVTVTGQEAHAGLDPQAGASATEELAHQILRLAGLRDLAAGTSLNAGVIEGGTRSNVTAGRATARLDVRVATAAEQERIGAALAALRPVDPRTTVEVSGGWNRPVFERTDQVAELAGLAQRCAATLGLDLREAAVGGASDGNFVVAAGVPVLDGIGAVGSGAHARSENTSVNGMVERAALTATVLTALAGS
;
A
#
# COMPACT_ATOMS: atom_id res chain seq x y z
N MET A 1 7.61 -45.14 30.97
CA MET A 1 7.35 -44.49 29.66
C MET A 1 8.26 -43.27 29.62
N SER A 2 8.95 -43.03 28.50
CA SER A 2 9.81 -41.85 28.40
C SER A 2 8.94 -40.59 28.39
N SER A 3 9.36 -39.52 29.07
CA SER A 3 8.69 -38.20 28.99
C SER A 3 8.56 -37.70 27.53
N THR A 4 9.39 -38.23 26.63
CA THR A 4 9.44 -37.88 25.19
C THR A 4 8.36 -38.55 24.34
N ASP A 5 7.68 -39.60 24.84
CA ASP A 5 6.59 -40.28 24.13
C ASP A 5 5.22 -39.60 24.31
N THR A 6 5.11 -38.66 25.25
CA THR A 6 3.89 -37.89 25.52
C THR A 6 3.75 -36.73 24.54
N TYR A 7 2.56 -36.58 23.95
CA TYR A 7 2.20 -35.39 23.18
C TYR A 7 1.97 -34.21 24.13
N THR A 8 2.71 -33.12 23.94
CA THR A 8 2.45 -31.86 24.62
C THR A 8 1.72 -30.91 23.68
N VAL A 9 0.46 -30.61 23.98
CA VAL A 9 -0.34 -29.64 23.24
C VAL A 9 -0.21 -28.29 23.92
N VAL A 10 0.41 -27.33 23.25
CA VAL A 10 0.59 -25.96 23.76
C VAL A 10 -0.48 -25.07 23.13
N GLY A 11 -1.45 -24.66 23.95
CA GLY A 11 -2.70 -24.01 23.54
C GLY A 11 -3.86 -25.01 23.48
N GLY A 12 -4.71 -25.02 24.51
CA GLY A 12 -5.93 -25.82 24.63
C GLY A 12 -7.19 -25.16 24.08
N GLY A 13 -7.02 -24.19 23.17
CA GLY A 13 -8.12 -23.59 22.42
C GLY A 13 -8.80 -24.57 21.45
N ALA A 14 -9.56 -24.04 20.49
CA ALA A 14 -10.35 -24.84 19.55
C ALA A 14 -9.54 -25.95 18.84
N ILE A 15 -8.43 -25.61 18.17
CA ILE A 15 -7.62 -26.58 17.42
C ILE A 15 -6.90 -27.56 18.37
N GLY A 16 -6.13 -27.02 19.32
CA GLY A 16 -5.33 -27.84 20.21
C GLY A 16 -6.17 -28.72 21.13
N GLY A 17 -7.27 -28.21 21.67
CA GLY A 17 -8.23 -28.97 22.47
C GLY A 17 -8.86 -30.11 21.68
N THR A 18 -9.30 -29.89 20.44
CA THR A 18 -9.85 -30.95 19.59
C THR A 18 -8.82 -32.07 19.33
N LEU A 19 -7.57 -31.73 19.03
CA LEU A 19 -6.53 -32.73 18.76
C LEU A 19 -6.06 -33.44 20.04
N ALA A 20 -5.94 -32.71 21.16
CA ALA A 20 -5.64 -33.27 22.47
C ALA A 20 -6.68 -34.30 22.90
N PHE A 21 -7.97 -33.96 22.74
CA PHE A 21 -9.09 -34.85 23.02
C PHE A 21 -8.98 -36.14 22.19
N SER A 22 -8.73 -36.01 20.89
CA SER A 22 -8.70 -37.18 20.01
C SER A 22 -7.54 -38.13 20.31
N LEU A 23 -6.34 -37.59 20.53
CA LEU A 23 -5.17 -38.37 20.90
C LEU A 23 -5.40 -39.11 22.22
N ALA A 24 -5.93 -38.41 23.23
CA ALA A 24 -6.25 -39.02 24.52
C ALA A 24 -7.33 -40.10 24.40
N ARG A 25 -8.36 -39.87 23.59
CA ARG A 25 -9.43 -40.86 23.31
C ARG A 25 -8.89 -42.12 22.63
N ALA A 26 -7.90 -41.98 21.75
CA ALA A 26 -7.22 -43.10 21.11
C ALA A 26 -6.19 -43.80 22.02
N GLY A 27 -6.02 -43.34 23.26
CA GLY A 27 -5.15 -43.97 24.26
C GLY A 27 -3.70 -43.46 24.23
N HIS A 28 -3.40 -42.40 23.47
CA HIS A 28 -2.08 -41.77 23.51
C HIS A 28 -1.93 -40.89 24.77
N PRO A 29 -0.75 -40.87 25.41
CA PRO A 29 -0.49 -39.96 26.51
C PRO A 29 -0.44 -38.51 26.02
N VAL A 30 -1.27 -37.65 26.61
CA VAL A 30 -1.38 -36.22 26.25
C VAL A 30 -1.25 -35.34 27.49
N ARG A 31 -0.45 -34.28 27.34
CA ARG A 31 -0.39 -33.15 28.26
C ARG A 31 -0.87 -31.89 27.55
N LEU A 32 -1.85 -31.21 28.15
CA LEU A 32 -2.39 -29.94 27.70
C LEU A 32 -1.75 -28.80 28.51
N VAL A 33 -1.14 -27.84 27.82
CA VAL A 33 -0.55 -26.64 28.42
C VAL A 33 -1.31 -25.42 27.93
N ASP A 34 -1.97 -24.69 28.81
CA ASP A 34 -2.68 -23.45 28.46
C ASP A 34 -2.48 -22.35 29.51
N THR A 35 -2.44 -21.10 29.06
CA THR A 35 -2.32 -19.91 29.93
C THR A 35 -3.63 -19.56 30.64
N ASP A 36 -4.78 -20.00 30.13
CA ASP A 36 -6.08 -19.81 30.76
C ASP A 36 -6.24 -20.79 31.95
N ALA A 37 -5.98 -20.26 33.15
CA ALA A 37 -6.08 -21.02 34.39
C ALA A 37 -7.49 -21.58 34.65
N ALA A 38 -8.56 -20.90 34.19
CA ALA A 38 -9.92 -21.39 34.35
C ALA A 38 -10.18 -22.58 33.42
N HIS A 39 -9.69 -22.51 32.17
CA HIS A 39 -9.74 -23.62 31.24
C HIS A 39 -8.95 -24.84 31.76
N VAL A 40 -7.72 -24.64 32.23
CA VAL A 40 -6.88 -25.71 32.82
C VAL A 40 -7.55 -26.35 34.03
N ALA A 41 -8.11 -25.55 34.94
CA ALA A 41 -8.81 -26.05 36.12
C ALA A 41 -10.04 -26.90 35.75
N ALA A 42 -10.85 -26.44 34.80
CA ALA A 42 -12.01 -27.18 34.32
C ALA A 42 -11.63 -28.53 33.68
N VAL A 43 -10.58 -28.57 32.86
CA VAL A 43 -10.08 -29.81 32.26
C VAL A 43 -9.55 -30.78 33.33
N ARG A 44 -8.88 -30.29 34.37
CA ARG A 44 -8.42 -31.13 35.49
C ARG A 44 -9.58 -31.75 36.27
N GLU A 45 -10.62 -30.98 36.54
CA GLU A 45 -11.75 -31.40 37.37
C GLU A 45 -12.70 -32.33 36.61
N HIS A 46 -13.01 -32.00 35.36
CA HIS A 46 -14.09 -32.64 34.59
C HIS A 46 -13.61 -33.41 33.35
N GLY A 47 -12.32 -33.36 33.03
CA GLY A 47 -11.78 -33.82 31.75
C GLY A 47 -12.00 -32.80 30.63
N LEU A 48 -11.32 -33.02 29.51
CA LEU A 48 -11.49 -32.24 28.30
C LEU A 48 -12.73 -32.76 27.56
N THR A 49 -13.70 -31.89 27.31
CA THR A 49 -14.99 -32.26 26.74
C THR A 49 -15.12 -31.77 25.31
N VAL A 50 -15.59 -32.64 24.41
CA VAL A 50 -15.99 -32.28 23.05
C VAL A 50 -17.51 -32.41 22.90
N ALA A 51 -18.15 -31.38 22.36
CA ALA A 51 -19.59 -31.31 22.12
C ALA A 51 -19.90 -31.33 20.61
N ARG A 52 -20.76 -32.26 20.18
CA ARG A 52 -21.28 -32.39 18.81
C ARG A 52 -22.82 -32.36 18.84
N GLY A 53 -23.40 -31.19 18.61
CA GLY A 53 -24.84 -30.98 18.83
C GLY A 53 -25.20 -31.18 20.31
N GLU A 54 -26.15 -32.08 20.58
CA GLU A 54 -26.54 -32.42 21.97
C GLU A 54 -25.60 -33.45 22.63
N GLN A 55 -24.73 -34.11 21.87
CA GLN A 55 -23.81 -35.11 22.41
C GLN A 55 -22.57 -34.45 23.01
N ARG A 56 -22.19 -34.86 24.22
CA ARG A 56 -20.95 -34.45 24.89
C ARG A 56 -20.17 -35.70 25.29
N GLU A 57 -18.88 -35.70 25.00
CA GLU A 57 -17.94 -36.75 25.38
C GLU A 57 -16.75 -36.11 26.10
N SER A 58 -16.27 -36.71 27.18
CA SER A 58 -15.15 -36.18 27.99
C SER A 58 -14.05 -37.23 28.11
N VAL A 59 -12.80 -36.80 28.00
CA VAL A 59 -11.61 -37.64 28.22
C VAL A 59 -10.70 -36.98 29.24
N HIS A 60 -10.04 -37.81 30.06
CA HIS A 60 -9.09 -37.28 31.02
C HIS A 60 -7.76 -36.97 30.33
N VAL A 61 -7.26 -35.74 30.53
CA VAL A 61 -5.99 -35.25 29.99
C VAL A 61 -5.24 -34.55 31.12
N GLU A 62 -3.92 -34.73 31.19
CA GLU A 62 -3.09 -33.95 32.11
C GLU A 62 -3.08 -32.49 31.65
N ALA A 63 -3.78 -31.60 32.34
CA ALA A 63 -3.77 -30.16 32.03
C ALA A 63 -2.93 -29.38 33.06
N VAL A 64 -2.11 -28.43 32.60
CA VAL A 64 -1.22 -27.61 33.43
C VAL A 64 -1.10 -26.19 32.85
N THR A 65 -0.79 -25.21 33.68
CA THR A 65 -0.33 -23.90 33.20
C THR A 65 1.18 -23.93 32.89
N PRO A 66 1.71 -23.04 32.03
CA PRO A 66 3.14 -23.02 31.70
C PRO A 66 4.07 -22.96 32.92
N ASP A 67 3.71 -22.20 33.95
CA ASP A 67 4.51 -22.05 35.19
C ASP A 67 4.51 -23.32 36.05
N ALA A 68 3.48 -24.15 35.93
CA ALA A 68 3.32 -25.40 36.68
C ALA A 68 3.86 -26.62 35.90
N CYS A 69 4.49 -26.40 34.74
CA CYS A 69 4.99 -27.46 33.87
C CYS A 69 6.52 -27.40 33.75
N ASP A 70 7.18 -28.37 34.41
CA ASP A 70 8.64 -28.54 34.44
C ASP A 70 9.13 -29.68 33.53
N ALA A 71 8.23 -30.27 32.75
CA ALA A 71 8.53 -31.45 31.93
C ALA A 71 9.43 -31.13 30.73
N THR A 72 10.29 -32.10 30.39
CA THR A 72 11.00 -32.13 29.11
C THR A 72 10.05 -32.52 27.98
N LEU A 73 10.08 -31.76 26.88
CA LEU A 73 9.12 -31.86 25.78
C LEU A 73 9.71 -32.68 24.62
N GLY A 74 9.03 -33.76 24.22
CA GLY A 74 9.38 -34.55 23.04
C GLY A 74 8.60 -34.09 21.81
N ARG A 75 7.31 -34.46 21.75
CA ARG A 75 6.41 -34.17 20.63
C ARG A 75 5.50 -33.00 20.98
N VAL A 76 5.70 -31.84 20.36
CA VAL A 76 4.93 -30.63 20.67
C VAL A 76 3.96 -30.30 19.55
N LEU A 77 2.68 -30.18 19.90
CA LEU A 77 1.62 -29.70 19.03
C LEU A 77 1.32 -28.25 19.41
N LEU A 78 1.85 -27.30 18.64
CA LEU A 78 1.73 -25.87 18.93
C LEU A 78 0.46 -25.31 18.28
N ALA A 79 -0.53 -24.94 19.08
CA ALA A 79 -1.86 -24.51 18.63
C ALA A 79 -2.32 -23.20 19.30
N VAL A 80 -1.37 -22.32 19.62
CA VAL A 80 -1.66 -20.97 20.12
C VAL A 80 -2.04 -20.03 18.96
N LYS A 81 -2.58 -18.85 19.27
CA LYS A 81 -2.76 -17.79 18.27
C LYS A 81 -1.42 -17.35 17.69
N ALA A 82 -1.38 -16.95 16.42
CA ALA A 82 -0.12 -16.64 15.71
C ALA A 82 0.71 -15.55 16.42
N GLN A 83 0.08 -14.57 17.07
CA GLN A 83 0.80 -13.54 17.84
C GLN A 83 1.48 -14.07 19.10
N ALA A 84 0.98 -15.18 19.65
CA ALA A 84 1.53 -15.81 20.85
C ALA A 84 2.64 -16.83 20.53
N THR A 85 2.93 -17.10 19.25
CA THR A 85 3.96 -18.06 18.83
C THR A 85 5.32 -17.75 19.46
N GLY A 86 5.75 -16.48 19.48
CA GLY A 86 7.02 -16.08 20.08
C GLY A 86 7.13 -16.40 21.58
N ALA A 87 6.12 -15.99 22.36
CA ALA A 87 6.08 -16.25 23.80
C ALA A 87 5.98 -17.75 24.12
N ALA A 88 5.24 -18.52 23.31
CA ALA A 88 5.19 -19.97 23.44
C ALA A 88 6.57 -20.60 23.16
N LEU A 89 7.30 -20.13 22.14
CA LEU A 89 8.65 -20.61 21.83
C LEU A 89 9.67 -20.26 22.91
N ASP A 90 9.57 -19.09 23.55
CA ASP A 90 10.41 -18.74 24.70
C ASP A 90 10.27 -19.76 25.85
N TRP A 91 9.08 -20.36 26.00
CA TRP A 91 8.82 -21.40 26.98
C TRP A 91 9.20 -22.81 26.50
N ILE A 92 8.95 -23.13 25.22
CA ILE A 92 9.23 -24.44 24.60
C ILE A 92 10.73 -24.69 24.42
N GLU A 93 11.45 -23.73 23.86
CA GLU A 93 12.86 -23.86 23.46
C GLU A 93 13.77 -24.43 24.57
N PRO A 94 13.77 -23.90 25.81
CA PRO A 94 14.62 -24.43 26.87
C PRO A 94 14.17 -25.80 27.41
N ARG A 95 12.97 -26.27 27.06
CA ARG A 95 12.39 -27.55 27.53
C ARG A 95 12.37 -28.64 26.46
N LEU A 96 12.64 -28.29 25.20
CA LEU A 96 12.55 -29.23 24.09
C LEU A 96 13.72 -30.21 24.13
N ALA A 97 13.43 -31.52 24.23
CA ALA A 97 14.39 -32.61 24.21
C ALA A 97 15.28 -32.53 22.96
N LEU A 98 16.50 -33.07 23.02
CA LEU A 98 17.46 -33.01 21.90
C LEU A 98 16.88 -33.56 20.58
N ASP A 99 16.07 -34.61 20.67
CA ASP A 99 15.34 -35.25 19.57
C ASP A 99 13.89 -34.78 19.43
N GLY A 100 13.45 -33.85 20.27
CA GLY A 100 12.11 -33.28 20.27
C GLY A 100 11.86 -32.35 19.08
N TRP A 101 10.58 -32.22 18.70
CA TRP A 101 10.13 -31.45 17.55
C TRP A 101 8.78 -30.77 17.81
N VAL A 102 8.48 -29.74 17.02
CA VAL A 102 7.26 -28.92 17.11
C VAL A 102 6.52 -28.98 15.78
N VAL A 103 5.22 -29.28 15.81
CA VAL A 103 4.30 -29.10 14.67
C VAL A 103 3.58 -27.78 14.84
N SER A 104 3.60 -26.95 13.80
CA SER A 104 2.80 -25.72 13.76
C SER A 104 1.36 -26.04 13.36
N LEU A 105 0.43 -26.01 14.31
CA LEU A 105 -1.00 -26.25 14.10
C LEU A 105 -1.80 -24.95 14.19
N GLN A 106 -1.25 -23.90 13.58
CA GLN A 106 -1.74 -22.53 13.71
C GLN A 106 -2.21 -22.02 12.34
N ASN A 107 -3.09 -21.02 12.35
CA ASN A 107 -3.42 -20.31 11.11
C ASN A 107 -2.30 -19.31 10.75
N GLY A 108 -2.06 -19.12 9.45
CA GLY A 108 -0.99 -18.26 8.92
C GLY A 108 0.38 -18.95 8.89
N PHE A 109 1.38 -18.23 8.41
CA PHE A 109 2.75 -18.75 8.26
C PHE A 109 3.55 -18.54 9.57
N ASN A 110 3.80 -19.61 10.31
CA ASN A 110 4.52 -19.58 11.60
C ASN A 110 5.79 -20.43 11.59
N GLU A 111 5.93 -21.29 10.59
CA GLU A 111 6.95 -22.32 10.47
C GLU A 111 8.35 -21.72 10.40
N GLU A 112 8.52 -20.59 9.72
CA GLU A 112 9.81 -19.91 9.59
C GLU A 112 10.26 -19.32 10.94
N LEU A 113 9.35 -18.74 11.73
CA LEU A 113 9.64 -18.28 13.08
C LEU A 113 10.04 -19.45 13.99
N ILE A 114 9.29 -20.56 13.94
CA ILE A 114 9.58 -21.75 14.73
C ILE A 114 10.96 -22.32 14.32
N ALA A 115 11.20 -22.51 13.03
CA ALA A 115 12.46 -23.04 12.50
C ALA A 115 13.69 -22.20 12.88
N ARG A 116 13.58 -20.87 12.92
CA ARG A 116 14.66 -20.00 13.39
C ARG A 116 15.02 -20.19 14.85
N ARG A 117 14.06 -20.59 15.70
CA ARG A 117 14.25 -20.76 17.15
C ARG A 117 14.73 -22.16 17.50
N ILE A 118 14.09 -23.20 16.97
CA ILE A 118 14.37 -24.59 17.37
C ILE A 118 15.15 -25.39 16.33
N GLY A 119 15.35 -24.85 15.13
CA GLY A 119 16.02 -25.48 13.99
C GLY A 119 15.04 -26.10 12.99
N ALA A 120 15.32 -25.94 11.69
CA ALA A 120 14.45 -26.43 10.61
C ALA A 120 14.19 -27.94 10.68
N GLY A 121 15.19 -28.75 11.06
CA GLY A 121 15.02 -30.20 11.23
C GLY A 121 14.11 -30.61 12.38
N ARG A 122 13.68 -29.67 13.24
CA ARG A 122 12.80 -29.90 14.40
C ARG A 122 11.44 -29.22 14.25
N THR A 123 11.16 -28.65 13.08
CA THR A 123 9.90 -27.98 12.76
C THR A 123 9.14 -28.78 11.71
N VAL A 124 7.88 -29.09 12.02
CA VAL A 124 6.93 -29.74 11.11
C VAL A 124 5.82 -28.75 10.78
N ALA A 125 5.42 -28.68 9.51
CA ALA A 125 4.37 -27.80 9.04
C ALA A 125 3.02 -28.54 9.03
N ALA A 126 1.93 -27.82 9.27
CA ALA A 126 0.61 -28.39 9.12
C ALA A 126 -0.40 -27.38 8.56
N PHE A 127 -1.10 -27.79 7.51
CA PHE A 127 -2.35 -27.15 7.10
C PHE A 127 -3.48 -27.71 7.97
N VAL A 128 -4.11 -26.82 8.74
CA VAL A 128 -5.20 -27.16 9.66
C VAL A 128 -6.47 -26.43 9.25
N ASN A 129 -7.52 -27.13 8.85
CA ASN A 129 -8.82 -26.54 8.56
C ASN A 129 -9.92 -27.14 9.45
N ILE A 130 -9.85 -26.87 10.76
CA ILE A 130 -10.75 -27.43 11.77
C ILE A 130 -11.81 -26.39 12.17
N PHE A 131 -13.07 -26.78 12.08
CA PHE A 131 -14.21 -25.96 12.51
C PHE A 131 -14.53 -26.25 13.98
N ALA A 132 -13.86 -25.59 14.91
CA ALA A 132 -14.13 -25.74 16.34
C ALA A 132 -14.17 -24.37 17.06
N ASP A 133 -14.80 -24.32 18.23
CA ASP A 133 -14.75 -23.15 19.12
C ASP A 133 -14.73 -23.60 20.60
N VAL A 134 -14.15 -22.79 21.48
CA VAL A 134 -14.25 -23.02 22.93
C VAL A 134 -15.53 -22.33 23.40
N THR A 135 -16.53 -23.10 23.83
CA THR A 135 -17.82 -22.53 24.25
C THR A 135 -17.84 -22.14 25.73
N GLU A 136 -17.12 -22.88 26.55
CA GLU A 136 -16.93 -22.66 27.98
C GLU A 136 -15.60 -23.33 28.43
N PRO A 137 -15.02 -22.97 29.59
CA PRO A 137 -13.79 -23.59 30.09
C PRO A 137 -13.87 -25.13 30.07
N GLY A 138 -12.89 -25.78 29.43
CA GLY A 138 -12.82 -27.23 29.27
C GLY A 138 -13.75 -27.86 28.22
N VAL A 139 -14.56 -27.07 27.49
CA VAL A 139 -15.52 -27.59 26.50
C VAL A 139 -15.27 -27.02 25.11
N ILE A 140 -14.99 -27.92 24.16
CA ILE A 140 -14.80 -27.62 22.75
C ILE A 140 -16.07 -28.01 21.98
N MET A 141 -16.65 -27.08 21.25
CA MET A 141 -17.67 -27.38 20.25
C MET A 141 -16.99 -27.82 18.96
N ASP A 142 -17.33 -29.01 18.49
CA ASP A 142 -16.86 -29.58 17.24
C ASP A 142 -17.90 -29.36 16.14
N GLY A 143 -17.52 -28.55 15.15
CA GLY A 143 -18.33 -28.17 14.01
C GLY A 143 -18.27 -29.16 12.84
N GLY A 144 -17.57 -30.29 12.99
CA GLY A 144 -17.50 -31.35 12.00
C GLY A 144 -16.10 -31.61 11.45
N ALA A 145 -15.99 -32.62 10.59
CA ALA A 145 -14.74 -33.01 9.96
C ALA A 145 -14.24 -31.91 9.02
N GLY A 146 -12.96 -31.55 9.18
CA GLY A 146 -12.23 -30.68 8.27
C GLY A 146 -10.93 -31.36 7.82
N ALA A 147 -10.12 -30.65 7.05
CA ALA A 147 -8.87 -31.20 6.52
C ALA A 147 -7.68 -30.89 7.44
N LEU A 148 -6.82 -31.89 7.65
CA LEU A 148 -5.53 -31.74 8.34
C LEU A 148 -4.46 -32.39 7.49
N VAL A 149 -3.52 -31.59 6.99
CA VAL A 149 -2.39 -32.08 6.19
C VAL A 149 -1.12 -31.72 6.92
N ILE A 150 -0.25 -32.71 7.15
CA ILE A 150 1.00 -32.55 7.90
C ILE A 150 2.15 -32.93 6.97
N GLY A 151 3.21 -32.14 6.99
CA GLY A 151 4.36 -32.37 6.12
C GLY A 151 5.65 -31.77 6.66
N GLU A 152 6.75 -32.22 6.07
CA GLU A 152 8.03 -31.56 6.26
C GLU A 152 8.07 -30.26 5.45
N ARG A 153 8.90 -29.31 5.88
CA ARG A 153 9.02 -27.99 5.24
C ARG A 153 9.72 -28.07 3.89
N HIS A 154 9.47 -27.08 3.03
CA HIS A 154 10.19 -26.86 1.77
C HIS A 154 10.21 -28.05 0.81
N GLY A 155 9.09 -28.76 0.69
CA GLY A 155 8.97 -29.88 -0.25
C GLY A 155 9.73 -31.14 0.17
N ALA A 156 10.19 -31.23 1.44
CA ALA A 156 10.93 -32.39 1.90
C ALA A 156 10.03 -33.64 1.95
N PRO A 157 10.59 -34.83 1.65
CA PRO A 157 9.82 -36.08 1.71
C PRO A 157 9.18 -36.30 3.08
N VAL A 158 8.01 -36.92 3.08
CA VAL A 158 7.34 -37.38 4.31
C VAL A 158 8.30 -38.24 5.12
N SER A 159 8.48 -37.88 6.39
CA SER A 159 9.36 -38.58 7.32
C SER A 159 8.57 -39.55 8.21
N ASP A 160 9.28 -40.51 8.83
CA ASP A 160 8.68 -41.47 9.77
C ASP A 160 7.93 -40.77 10.93
N ARG A 161 8.38 -39.59 11.37
CA ARG A 161 7.69 -38.83 12.44
C ARG A 161 6.37 -38.22 11.95
N VAL A 162 6.29 -37.79 10.69
CA VAL A 162 5.05 -37.28 10.09
C VAL A 162 4.08 -38.43 9.88
N ASP A 163 4.54 -39.56 9.34
CA ASP A 163 3.71 -40.76 9.18
C ASP A 163 3.16 -41.27 10.52
N SER A 164 4.00 -41.34 11.55
CA SER A 164 3.57 -41.75 12.89
C SER A 164 2.55 -40.77 13.49
N LEU A 165 2.75 -39.46 13.34
CA LEU A 165 1.81 -38.47 13.86
C LEU A 165 0.47 -38.53 13.12
N VAL A 166 0.49 -38.65 11.80
CA VAL A 166 -0.71 -38.78 10.98
C VAL A 166 -1.48 -40.06 11.32
N ALA A 167 -0.79 -41.16 11.60
CA ALA A 167 -1.41 -42.41 12.07
C ALA A 167 -2.12 -42.23 13.43
N ASP A 168 -1.47 -41.56 14.39
CA ASP A 168 -2.04 -41.31 15.72
C ASP A 168 -3.26 -40.37 15.66
N LEU A 169 -3.28 -39.44 14.69
CA LEU A 169 -4.35 -38.47 14.50
C LEU A 169 -5.54 -38.98 13.67
N GLN A 170 -5.50 -40.20 13.13
CA GLN A 170 -6.64 -40.79 12.39
C GLN A 170 -7.91 -40.90 13.25
N SER A 171 -7.77 -40.92 14.58
CA SER A 171 -8.90 -40.96 15.53
C SER A 171 -9.77 -39.70 15.53
N TRP A 172 -9.23 -38.58 15.01
CA TRP A 172 -9.92 -37.29 14.95
C TRP A 172 -10.71 -37.15 13.64
N GLY A 173 -10.05 -37.43 12.52
CA GLY A 173 -10.52 -37.22 11.16
C GLY A 173 -9.44 -37.61 10.13
N PRO A 174 -9.67 -37.41 8.83
CA PRO A 174 -8.74 -37.78 7.77
C PRO A 174 -7.50 -36.86 7.78
N ALA A 175 -6.57 -37.12 8.70
CA ALA A 175 -5.24 -36.53 8.66
C ALA A 175 -4.45 -37.15 7.51
N LEU A 176 -3.74 -36.32 6.75
CA LEU A 176 -2.95 -36.74 5.59
C LEU A 176 -1.49 -36.32 5.76
N ALA A 177 -0.57 -37.20 5.40
CA ALA A 177 0.83 -36.85 5.20
C ALA A 177 1.01 -36.32 3.77
N SER A 178 1.80 -35.26 3.61
CA SER A 178 2.11 -34.70 2.30
C SER A 178 3.54 -34.17 2.27
N ASP A 179 4.21 -34.34 1.13
CA ASP A 179 5.46 -33.65 0.80
C ASP A 179 5.21 -32.25 0.21
N ASN A 180 3.95 -31.84 0.02
CA ASN A 180 3.54 -30.53 -0.50
C ASN A 180 2.57 -29.79 0.45
N VAL A 181 2.83 -29.85 1.76
CA VAL A 181 2.01 -29.15 2.76
C VAL A 181 1.99 -27.62 2.56
N GLU A 182 3.08 -27.04 2.04
CA GLU A 182 3.15 -25.60 1.71
C GLU A 182 2.15 -25.23 0.62
N GLY A 183 1.88 -26.11 -0.35
CA GLY A 183 0.84 -25.93 -1.36
C GLY A 183 -0.54 -25.67 -0.76
N TYR A 184 -0.89 -26.38 0.30
CA TYR A 184 -2.13 -26.17 1.05
C TYR A 184 -2.11 -24.87 1.85
N LEU A 185 -0.98 -24.54 2.50
CA LEU A 185 -0.85 -23.30 3.29
C LEU A 185 -1.02 -22.05 2.41
N TRP A 186 -0.37 -22.03 1.24
CA TRP A 186 -0.49 -20.94 0.27
C TRP A 186 -1.87 -20.87 -0.37
N ALA A 187 -2.47 -22.01 -0.74
CA ALA A 187 -3.85 -22.05 -1.21
C ALA A 187 -4.82 -21.48 -0.17
N LYS A 188 -4.63 -21.86 1.11
CA LYS A 188 -5.43 -21.36 2.23
C LYS A 188 -5.25 -19.86 2.45
N ALA A 189 -4.03 -19.34 2.30
CA ALA A 189 -3.78 -17.92 2.39
C ALA A 189 -4.55 -17.14 1.30
N GLY A 190 -4.58 -17.65 0.05
CA GLY A 190 -5.37 -17.04 -1.02
C GLY A 190 -6.87 -17.05 -0.75
N PHE A 191 -7.43 -18.18 -0.28
CA PHE A 191 -8.83 -18.24 0.13
C PHE A 191 -9.11 -17.32 1.33
N GLY A 192 -8.22 -17.31 2.32
CA GLY A 192 -8.28 -16.42 3.48
C GLY A 192 -8.31 -14.95 3.07
N ALA A 193 -7.70 -14.58 1.93
CA ALA A 193 -7.65 -13.21 1.46
C ALA A 193 -9.02 -12.77 0.95
N MET A 194 -9.73 -13.66 0.25
CA MET A 194 -11.14 -13.46 -0.09
C MET A 194 -11.98 -13.28 1.18
N LEU A 195 -11.81 -14.14 2.19
CA LEU A 195 -12.54 -14.03 3.46
C LEU A 195 -12.22 -12.74 4.22
N ALA A 196 -10.99 -12.24 4.12
CA ALA A 196 -10.60 -10.95 4.67
C ALA A 196 -11.30 -9.79 3.95
N ALA A 197 -11.38 -9.82 2.62
CA ALA A 197 -12.13 -8.82 1.85
C ALA A 197 -13.62 -8.84 2.21
N THR A 198 -14.25 -10.01 2.33
CA THR A 198 -15.68 -10.09 2.73
C THR A 198 -15.98 -9.47 4.10
N ALA A 199 -14.98 -9.34 4.99
CA ALA A 199 -15.17 -8.72 6.30
C ALA A 199 -15.31 -7.19 6.25
N LEU A 200 -15.12 -6.56 5.09
CA LEU A 200 -15.28 -5.12 4.90
C LEU A 200 -16.74 -4.65 4.82
N ALA A 201 -17.68 -5.59 4.62
CA ALA A 201 -19.11 -5.32 4.54
C ALA A 201 -19.90 -6.29 5.44
N ASP A 202 -21.03 -5.82 5.99
CA ASP A 202 -21.91 -6.66 6.80
C ASP A 202 -22.92 -7.43 5.95
N ALA A 203 -22.43 -8.43 5.21
CA ALA A 203 -23.25 -9.33 4.40
C ALA A 203 -22.67 -10.75 4.35
N PRO A 204 -23.46 -11.75 3.91
CA PRO A 204 -22.98 -13.13 3.78
C PRO A 204 -21.79 -13.25 2.81
N MET A 205 -20.78 -14.05 3.18
CA MET A 205 -19.55 -14.26 2.39
C MET A 205 -19.85 -14.70 0.97
N ALA A 206 -20.80 -15.64 0.80
CA ALA A 206 -21.16 -16.18 -0.51
C ALA A 206 -21.77 -15.11 -1.44
N GLU A 207 -22.49 -14.13 -0.90
CA GLU A 207 -23.09 -13.05 -1.68
C GLU A 207 -22.06 -11.99 -2.05
N LEU A 208 -21.13 -11.67 -1.14
CA LEU A 208 -20.05 -10.72 -1.41
C LEU A 208 -19.06 -11.27 -2.42
N ILE A 209 -18.71 -12.56 -2.34
CA ILE A 209 -17.82 -13.20 -3.30
C ILE A 209 -18.44 -13.21 -4.71
N ASP A 210 -19.75 -13.42 -4.81
CA ASP A 210 -20.47 -13.46 -6.09
C ASP A 210 -20.62 -12.06 -6.72
N ARG A 211 -20.82 -11.02 -5.89
CA ARG A 211 -21.01 -9.63 -6.35
C ARG A 211 -19.72 -8.87 -6.64
N HIS A 212 -18.61 -9.25 -6.00
CA HIS A 212 -17.30 -8.59 -6.16
C HIS A 212 -16.21 -9.52 -6.71
N PRO A 213 -16.44 -10.17 -7.87
CA PRO A 213 -15.50 -11.16 -8.39
C PRO A 213 -14.14 -10.54 -8.74
N ALA A 214 -14.08 -9.25 -9.10
CA ALA A 214 -12.82 -8.59 -9.44
C ALA A 214 -11.89 -8.50 -8.22
N THR A 215 -12.39 -8.04 -7.08
CA THR A 215 -11.63 -8.02 -5.81
C THR A 215 -11.22 -9.42 -5.39
N MET A 216 -12.16 -10.39 -5.41
CA MET A 216 -11.88 -11.75 -4.93
C MET A 216 -10.82 -12.45 -5.78
N ASP A 217 -10.92 -12.32 -7.11
CA ASP A 217 -9.92 -12.83 -8.04
C ASP A 217 -8.56 -12.16 -7.78
N ALA A 218 -8.53 -10.83 -7.66
CA ALA A 218 -7.28 -10.09 -7.51
C ALA A 218 -6.55 -10.44 -6.22
N VAL A 219 -7.23 -10.49 -5.07
CA VAL A 219 -6.56 -10.80 -3.79
C VAL A 219 -6.02 -12.23 -3.77
N ALA A 220 -6.72 -13.20 -4.36
CA ALA A 220 -6.22 -14.56 -4.46
C ALA A 220 -5.05 -14.67 -5.45
N ALA A 221 -5.18 -14.04 -6.62
CA ALA A 221 -4.14 -14.03 -7.64
C ALA A 221 -2.85 -13.34 -7.18
N GLU A 222 -2.93 -12.29 -6.35
CA GLU A 222 -1.78 -11.64 -5.73
C GLU A 222 -1.03 -12.58 -4.78
N VAL A 223 -1.74 -13.31 -3.91
CA VAL A 223 -1.11 -14.32 -3.03
C VAL A 223 -0.47 -15.45 -3.86
N PHE A 224 -1.15 -15.90 -4.92
CA PHE A 224 -0.66 -17.00 -5.75
C PHE A 224 0.51 -16.61 -6.64
N ALA A 225 0.60 -15.35 -7.07
CA ALA A 225 1.80 -14.85 -7.75
C ALA A 225 3.06 -14.94 -6.86
N VAL A 226 2.90 -14.75 -5.54
CA VAL A 226 4.00 -14.96 -4.58
C VAL A 226 4.34 -16.45 -4.46
N ALA A 227 3.33 -17.32 -4.33
CA ALA A 227 3.54 -18.77 -4.30
C ALA A 227 4.25 -19.30 -5.56
N ASP A 228 3.85 -18.80 -6.74
CA ASP A 228 4.46 -19.14 -8.02
C ASP A 228 5.93 -18.67 -8.08
N ALA A 229 6.24 -17.48 -7.55
CA ALA A 229 7.62 -16.97 -7.45
C ALA A 229 8.51 -17.81 -6.51
N LEU A 230 7.91 -18.47 -5.52
CA LEU A 230 8.57 -19.41 -4.61
C LEU A 230 8.64 -20.84 -5.19
N GLY A 231 8.01 -21.10 -6.34
CA GLY A 231 7.95 -22.43 -6.93
C GLY A 231 7.03 -23.41 -6.19
N VAL A 232 6.07 -22.90 -5.40
CA VAL A 232 5.12 -23.72 -4.64
C VAL A 232 3.98 -24.20 -5.54
N ALA A 233 3.73 -25.51 -5.55
CA ALA A 233 2.57 -26.08 -6.23
C ALA A 233 1.33 -25.96 -5.33
N LEU A 234 0.35 -25.15 -5.73
CA LEU A 234 -0.88 -24.95 -4.96
C LEU A 234 -1.74 -26.22 -4.94
N GLU A 235 -2.36 -26.51 -3.79
CA GLU A 235 -3.20 -27.70 -3.59
C GLU A 235 -4.65 -27.32 -3.33
N ALA A 236 -5.58 -28.06 -3.94
CA ALA A 236 -7.01 -27.86 -3.71
C ALA A 236 -7.43 -28.43 -2.35
N PHE A 237 -8.38 -27.77 -1.69
CA PHE A 237 -8.96 -28.24 -0.44
C PHE A 237 -10.44 -27.85 -0.36
N ASP A 238 -11.24 -28.68 0.31
CA ASP A 238 -12.70 -28.53 0.40
C ASP A 238 -13.35 -28.25 -0.98
N ALA A 239 -13.95 -27.07 -1.16
CA ALA A 239 -14.52 -26.61 -2.43
C ALA A 239 -13.68 -25.52 -3.12
N PHE A 240 -12.49 -25.21 -2.60
CA PHE A 240 -11.62 -24.17 -3.12
C PHE A 240 -10.58 -24.75 -4.08
N GLU A 241 -10.62 -24.29 -5.33
CA GLU A 241 -9.72 -24.70 -6.39
C GLU A 241 -8.74 -23.56 -6.72
N PRO A 242 -7.56 -23.50 -6.09
CA PRO A 242 -6.67 -22.34 -6.17
C PRO A 242 -6.19 -22.05 -7.59
N HIS A 243 -5.97 -23.08 -8.42
CA HIS A 243 -5.54 -22.91 -9.80
C HIS A 243 -6.52 -22.09 -10.66
N ALA A 244 -7.81 -22.13 -10.32
CA ALA A 244 -8.81 -21.35 -11.03
C ALA A 244 -8.60 -19.85 -10.82
N PHE A 245 -8.03 -19.40 -9.70
CA PHE A 245 -7.87 -17.98 -9.37
C PHE A 245 -6.47 -17.44 -9.65
N ARG A 246 -5.66 -18.14 -10.47
CA ARG A 246 -4.40 -17.60 -10.99
C ARG A 246 -4.65 -16.49 -12.02
N ARG A 247 -3.69 -15.57 -12.17
CA ARG A 247 -3.81 -14.44 -13.14
C ARG A 247 -4.04 -14.89 -14.57
N ASP A 248 -3.48 -16.02 -14.98
CA ASP A 248 -3.55 -16.59 -16.32
C ASP A 248 -4.75 -17.54 -16.53
N ALA A 249 -5.53 -17.80 -15.49
CA ALA A 249 -6.68 -18.69 -15.58
C ALA A 249 -7.80 -18.08 -16.45
N ALA A 250 -8.41 -18.92 -17.29
CA ALA A 250 -9.53 -18.52 -18.14
C ALA A 250 -10.73 -18.04 -17.29
N GLU A 251 -11.39 -16.99 -17.75
CA GLU A 251 -12.57 -16.39 -17.10
C GLU A 251 -13.68 -17.44 -16.83
N GLU A 252 -13.90 -18.36 -17.76
CA GLU A 252 -14.90 -19.42 -17.61
C GLU A 252 -14.54 -20.40 -16.49
N THR A 253 -13.26 -20.77 -16.38
CA THR A 253 -12.74 -21.62 -15.29
C THR A 253 -12.92 -20.93 -13.94
N ARG A 254 -12.61 -19.64 -13.86
CA ARG A 254 -12.83 -18.82 -12.66
C ARG A 254 -14.29 -18.81 -12.24
N ARG A 255 -15.18 -18.43 -13.15
CA ARG A 255 -16.63 -18.37 -12.87
C ARG A 255 -17.17 -19.72 -12.38
N ALA A 256 -16.74 -20.82 -12.99
CA ALA A 256 -17.17 -22.15 -12.57
C ALA A 256 -16.66 -22.49 -11.15
N ALA A 257 -15.41 -22.14 -10.82
CA ALA A 257 -14.85 -22.34 -9.49
C ALA A 257 -15.54 -21.45 -8.44
N THR A 258 -15.78 -20.17 -8.73
CA THR A 258 -16.53 -19.25 -7.86
C THR A 258 -17.95 -19.74 -7.59
N ALA A 259 -18.63 -20.26 -8.60
CA ALA A 259 -19.96 -20.83 -8.44
C ALA A 259 -19.95 -22.06 -7.50
N ARG A 260 -18.96 -22.95 -7.63
CA ARG A 260 -18.79 -24.09 -6.71
C ARG A 260 -18.48 -23.63 -5.28
N LEU A 261 -17.56 -22.70 -5.13
CA LEU A 261 -17.15 -22.15 -3.84
C LEU A 261 -18.33 -21.49 -3.11
N THR A 262 -19.07 -20.61 -3.78
CA THR A 262 -20.21 -19.91 -3.18
C THR A 262 -21.38 -20.86 -2.90
N ALA A 263 -21.61 -21.88 -3.73
CA ALA A 263 -22.60 -22.92 -3.46
C ALA A 263 -22.24 -23.71 -2.19
N TRP A 264 -20.98 -24.07 -2.01
CA TRP A 264 -20.49 -24.73 -0.80
C TRP A 264 -20.55 -23.82 0.43
N LEU A 265 -20.18 -22.54 0.31
CA LEU A 265 -20.28 -21.58 1.43
C LEU A 265 -21.72 -21.41 1.93
N ARG A 266 -22.72 -21.47 1.03
CA ARG A 266 -24.14 -21.40 1.40
C ARG A 266 -24.63 -22.63 2.19
N THR A 267 -23.91 -23.76 2.18
CA THR A 267 -24.25 -24.93 3.01
C THR A 267 -23.66 -24.87 4.42
N GLN A 268 -22.74 -23.94 4.67
CA GLN A 268 -22.07 -23.80 5.97
C GLN A 268 -22.99 -23.10 6.97
N ALA A 269 -22.94 -23.53 8.24
CA ALA A 269 -23.73 -22.92 9.32
C ALA A 269 -23.28 -21.47 9.66
N LYS A 270 -22.07 -21.08 9.26
CA LYS A 270 -21.51 -19.73 9.42
C LYS A 270 -21.53 -19.02 8.06
N ASP A 271 -22.38 -18.02 7.93
CA ASP A 271 -22.52 -17.22 6.70
C ASP A 271 -21.54 -16.03 6.61
N ARG A 272 -20.93 -15.64 7.74
CA ARG A 272 -19.91 -14.56 7.85
C ARG A 272 -18.57 -15.09 8.35
N SER A 273 -17.49 -14.41 7.95
CA SER A 273 -16.13 -14.83 8.26
C SER A 273 -15.78 -14.67 9.75
N GLY A 274 -14.80 -15.42 10.22
CA GLY A 274 -14.28 -15.25 11.59
C GLY A 274 -13.68 -13.85 11.82
N ILE A 275 -13.12 -13.24 10.78
CA ILE A 275 -12.57 -11.89 10.78
C ILE A 275 -13.69 -10.87 11.02
N TRP A 276 -14.81 -11.00 10.29
CA TRP A 276 -15.98 -10.17 10.53
C TRP A 276 -16.51 -10.31 11.96
N ARG A 277 -16.59 -11.54 12.50
CA ARG A 277 -17.05 -11.76 13.88
C ARG A 277 -16.13 -11.10 14.90
N ASP A 278 -14.82 -11.13 14.67
CA ASP A 278 -13.85 -10.50 15.56
C ASP A 278 -14.02 -8.97 15.59
N LEU A 279 -14.35 -8.34 14.46
CA LEU A 279 -14.64 -6.92 14.35
C LEU A 279 -16.04 -6.55 14.88
N ALA A 280 -17.10 -7.09 14.26
CA ALA A 280 -18.48 -6.67 14.47
C ALA A 280 -19.08 -7.18 15.79
N VAL A 281 -18.70 -8.38 16.22
CA VAL A 281 -19.31 -9.04 17.41
C VAL A 281 -18.38 -8.94 18.62
N ARG A 282 -17.12 -9.36 18.49
CA ARG A 282 -16.17 -9.44 19.62
C ARG A 282 -15.41 -8.14 19.88
N ARG A 283 -15.42 -7.19 18.94
CA ARG A 283 -14.75 -5.89 19.01
C ARG A 283 -13.28 -6.00 19.47
N ARG A 284 -12.53 -6.88 18.82
CA ARG A 284 -11.12 -7.12 19.12
C ARG A 284 -10.26 -7.04 17.86
N PRO A 285 -8.94 -6.79 17.99
CA PRO A 285 -8.02 -6.76 16.85
C PRO A 285 -8.05 -8.07 16.05
N VAL A 286 -7.93 -7.95 14.72
CA VAL A 286 -7.92 -9.08 13.79
C VAL A 286 -6.50 -9.57 13.55
N GLU A 287 -6.33 -10.88 13.39
CA GLU A 287 -5.01 -11.50 13.24
C GLU A 287 -4.46 -11.44 11.81
N VAL A 288 -5.23 -10.91 10.86
CA VAL A 288 -4.92 -10.90 9.43
C VAL A 288 -3.56 -10.26 9.11
N THR A 289 -3.18 -9.20 9.84
CA THR A 289 -1.86 -8.57 9.65
C THR A 289 -0.73 -9.56 9.88
N THR A 290 -0.87 -10.42 10.89
CA THR A 290 0.12 -11.46 11.21
C THR A 290 0.07 -12.58 10.18
N HIS A 291 -1.12 -12.97 9.71
CA HIS A 291 -1.29 -14.04 8.73
C HIS A 291 -0.63 -13.73 7.37
N TYR A 292 -0.65 -12.46 6.93
CA TYR A 292 -0.08 -12.03 5.63
C TYR A 292 1.32 -11.42 5.71
N ALA A 293 1.94 -11.35 6.90
CA ALA A 293 3.28 -10.78 7.06
C ALA A 293 4.31 -11.46 6.15
N GLU A 294 4.27 -12.79 6.07
CA GLU A 294 5.15 -13.59 5.20
C GLU A 294 4.86 -13.33 3.71
N VAL A 295 3.58 -13.26 3.33
CA VAL A 295 3.18 -12.96 1.94
C VAL A 295 3.76 -11.62 1.50
N PHE A 296 3.68 -10.58 2.35
CA PHE A 296 4.23 -9.27 2.03
C PHE A 296 5.76 -9.23 2.02
N ALA A 297 6.41 -9.99 2.92
CA ALA A 297 7.86 -10.11 2.94
C ALA A 297 8.36 -10.74 1.62
N GLU A 298 7.81 -11.89 1.24
CA GLU A 298 8.20 -12.60 0.02
C GLU A 298 7.80 -11.85 -1.25
N ALA A 299 6.64 -11.20 -1.27
CA ALA A 299 6.25 -10.29 -2.35
C ALA A 299 7.32 -9.19 -2.57
N GLY A 300 7.80 -8.58 -1.48
CA GLY A 300 8.87 -7.56 -1.53
C GLY A 300 10.21 -8.12 -2.04
N ARG A 301 10.59 -9.34 -1.63
CA ARG A 301 11.82 -10.00 -2.08
C ARG A 301 11.79 -10.36 -3.56
N HIS A 302 10.63 -10.76 -4.06
CA HIS A 302 10.44 -11.25 -5.43
C HIS A 302 9.88 -10.19 -6.39
N GLY A 303 9.65 -8.95 -5.93
CA GLY A 303 9.12 -7.87 -6.76
C GLY A 303 7.69 -8.10 -7.23
N VAL A 304 6.89 -8.86 -6.47
CA VAL A 304 5.49 -9.15 -6.78
C VAL A 304 4.61 -8.06 -6.18
N ALA A 305 3.81 -7.39 -7.01
CA ALA A 305 2.87 -6.38 -6.54
C ALA A 305 1.63 -7.01 -5.89
N THR A 306 1.27 -6.53 -4.70
CA THR A 306 0.08 -6.96 -3.94
C THR A 306 -0.84 -5.77 -3.55
N PRO A 307 -1.23 -4.89 -4.49
CA PRO A 307 -1.96 -3.65 -4.18
C PRO A 307 -3.34 -3.89 -3.57
N VAL A 308 -4.13 -4.85 -4.09
CA VAL A 308 -5.51 -5.08 -3.61
C VAL A 308 -5.48 -5.73 -2.23
N LEU A 309 -4.60 -6.71 -2.00
CA LEU A 309 -4.43 -7.33 -0.69
C LEU A 309 -3.97 -6.30 0.36
N ARG A 310 -3.02 -5.43 0.03
CA ARG A 310 -2.57 -4.35 0.94
C ARG A 310 -3.71 -3.38 1.26
N ALA A 311 -4.53 -3.03 0.27
CA ALA A 311 -5.70 -2.18 0.47
C ALA A 311 -6.73 -2.87 1.39
N VAL A 312 -7.01 -4.17 1.23
CA VAL A 312 -7.87 -4.94 2.14
C VAL A 312 -7.35 -4.89 3.58
N ILE A 313 -6.05 -5.15 3.80
CA ILE A 313 -5.46 -5.12 5.15
C ILE A 313 -5.49 -3.72 5.75
N ALA A 314 -5.24 -2.68 4.96
CA ALA A 314 -5.34 -1.29 5.41
C ALA A 314 -6.76 -0.94 5.86
N GLN A 315 -7.78 -1.30 5.07
CA GLN A 315 -9.17 -1.07 5.42
C GLN A 315 -9.62 -1.87 6.65
N LEU A 316 -9.15 -3.11 6.83
CA LEU A 316 -9.45 -3.88 8.05
C LEU A 316 -8.90 -3.21 9.31
N ARG A 317 -7.71 -2.58 9.25
CA ARG A 317 -7.14 -1.81 10.37
C ARG A 317 -7.96 -0.55 10.69
N GLU A 318 -8.65 0.04 9.72
CA GLU A 318 -9.60 1.12 10.00
C GLU A 318 -10.82 0.58 10.77
N LEU A 319 -11.34 -0.57 10.34
CA LEU A 319 -12.50 -1.22 10.99
C LEU A 319 -12.21 -1.73 12.40
N GLU A 320 -10.95 -2.03 12.74
CA GLU A 320 -10.55 -2.32 14.13
C GLU A 320 -10.84 -1.14 15.07
N ARG A 321 -10.78 0.10 14.56
CA ARG A 321 -11.08 1.31 15.33
C ARG A 321 -12.58 1.62 15.34
N ASP A 322 -13.24 1.46 14.19
CA ASP A 322 -14.67 1.70 14.04
C ASP A 322 -15.33 0.66 13.11
N PRO A 323 -15.89 -0.43 13.69
CA PRO A 323 -16.64 -1.42 12.92
C PRO A 323 -17.90 -0.87 12.24
N GLY A 324 -18.40 0.30 12.65
CA GLY A 324 -19.58 0.94 12.06
C GLY A 324 -19.34 1.43 10.63
N LEU A 325 -18.09 1.48 10.18
CA LEU A 325 -17.71 1.86 8.82
C LEU A 325 -17.78 0.69 7.82
N MET A 326 -18.23 -0.50 8.24
CA MET A 326 -18.45 -1.62 7.32
C MET A 326 -19.52 -1.26 6.29
N THR A 327 -19.16 -1.35 5.01
CA THR A 327 -20.06 -1.02 3.91
C THR A 327 -19.58 -1.69 2.63
N GLU A 328 -20.52 -2.02 1.76
CA GLU A 328 -20.22 -2.62 0.47
C GLU A 328 -19.45 -1.67 -0.47
N ALA A 329 -19.60 -0.35 -0.29
CA ALA A 329 -18.84 0.65 -1.05
C ALA A 329 -17.31 0.50 -0.91
N ARG A 330 -16.84 -0.11 0.19
CA ARG A 330 -15.43 -0.45 0.38
C ARG A 330 -14.95 -1.53 -0.58
N LEU A 331 -15.82 -2.49 -0.90
CA LEU A 331 -15.56 -3.53 -1.90
C LEU A 331 -15.71 -2.97 -3.32
N ASP A 332 -16.65 -2.05 -3.57
CA ASP A 332 -16.74 -1.35 -4.86
C ASP A 332 -15.44 -0.60 -5.21
N ALA A 333 -14.85 0.09 -4.23
CA ALA A 333 -13.56 0.76 -4.39
C ALA A 333 -12.41 -0.23 -4.68
N LEU A 334 -12.45 -1.42 -4.07
CA LEU A 334 -11.48 -2.48 -4.35
C LEU A 334 -11.70 -3.12 -5.72
N ASP A 335 -12.95 -3.23 -6.19
CA ASP A 335 -13.26 -3.71 -7.55
C ASP A 335 -12.74 -2.72 -8.58
N GLN A 336 -12.81 -1.41 -8.32
CA GLN A 336 -12.18 -0.41 -9.18
C GLN A 336 -10.65 -0.56 -9.20
N LEU A 337 -10.02 -0.75 -8.03
CA LEU A 337 -8.59 -1.00 -7.93
C LEU A 337 -8.17 -2.28 -8.67
N ALA A 338 -8.95 -3.36 -8.51
CA ALA A 338 -8.71 -4.65 -9.13
C ALA A 338 -8.98 -4.64 -10.64
N SER A 339 -10.05 -3.98 -11.09
CA SER A 339 -10.41 -3.85 -12.50
C SER A 339 -9.53 -2.87 -13.26
N GLY A 340 -8.89 -1.93 -12.58
CA GLY A 340 -7.79 -1.13 -13.11
C GLY A 340 -6.58 -1.95 -13.56
N SER A 341 -6.56 -3.27 -13.34
CA SER A 341 -5.61 -4.19 -14.00
C SER A 341 -5.98 -4.58 -15.45
N ARG A 342 -7.14 -4.12 -15.96
CA ARG A 342 -7.53 -4.30 -17.37
C ARG A 342 -6.97 -3.16 -18.22
N ARG A 343 -6.46 -3.54 -19.41
CA ARG A 343 -5.76 -2.76 -20.46
C ARG A 343 -6.51 -1.55 -21.04
N GLU A 344 -7.05 -0.68 -20.19
CA GLU A 344 -7.94 0.41 -20.58
C GLU A 344 -7.31 1.37 -21.60
N PHE A 345 -6.05 1.79 -21.39
CA PHE A 345 -5.37 2.70 -22.31
C PHE A 345 -4.54 1.96 -23.35
N ALA A 346 -4.11 0.73 -23.07
CA ALA A 346 -3.39 -0.08 -24.06
C ALA A 346 -4.23 -0.36 -25.31
N ASP A 347 -5.54 -0.59 -25.15
CA ASP A 347 -6.45 -0.88 -26.27
C ASP A 347 -7.08 0.38 -26.90
N THR A 348 -6.91 1.56 -26.27
CA THR A 348 -7.41 2.83 -26.81
C THR A 348 -6.61 3.27 -28.05
N ALA A 349 -7.32 3.50 -29.17
CA ALA A 349 -6.70 3.95 -30.42
C ALA A 349 -6.39 5.46 -30.40
N ALA A 350 -5.24 5.84 -30.97
CA ALA A 350 -4.93 7.25 -31.21
C ALA A 350 -5.79 7.82 -32.36
N PRO A 351 -6.12 9.13 -32.36
CA PRO A 351 -6.80 9.78 -33.47
C PRO A 351 -6.01 9.67 -34.79
N GLY A 352 -6.71 9.75 -35.92
CA GLY A 352 -6.07 9.73 -37.24
C GLY A 352 -5.11 10.91 -37.46
N ARG A 353 -4.09 10.70 -38.30
CA ARG A 353 -3.07 11.74 -38.61
C ARG A 353 -3.66 13.04 -39.16
N GLU A 354 -4.72 12.96 -39.96
CA GLU A 354 -5.40 14.14 -40.50
C GLU A 354 -6.01 15.00 -39.40
N GLN A 355 -6.68 14.36 -38.44
CA GLN A 355 -7.27 15.05 -37.29
C GLN A 355 -6.19 15.65 -36.38
N ALA A 356 -5.13 14.89 -36.08
CA ALA A 356 -4.00 15.40 -35.30
C ALA A 356 -3.32 16.59 -35.99
N ALA A 357 -3.12 16.52 -37.32
CA ALA A 357 -2.59 17.62 -38.11
C ALA A 357 -3.51 18.86 -38.07
N ALA A 358 -4.82 18.68 -38.19
CA ALA A 358 -5.78 19.80 -38.12
C ALA A 358 -5.70 20.55 -36.78
N VAL A 359 -5.59 19.82 -35.66
CA VAL A 359 -5.37 20.40 -34.32
C VAL A 359 -4.07 21.20 -34.27
N ARG A 360 -2.96 20.59 -34.69
CA ARG A 360 -1.64 21.25 -34.71
C ARG A 360 -1.64 22.51 -35.58
N ASP A 361 -2.21 22.43 -36.77
CA ASP A 361 -2.20 23.52 -37.74
C ASP A 361 -3.09 24.68 -37.26
N TRP A 362 -4.22 24.38 -36.61
CA TRP A 362 -5.05 25.40 -35.96
C TRP A 362 -4.29 26.10 -34.83
N LEU A 363 -3.64 25.34 -33.93
CA LEU A 363 -2.84 25.92 -32.84
C LEU A 363 -1.66 26.74 -33.36
N ALA A 364 -1.00 26.28 -34.42
CA ALA A 364 0.09 27.01 -35.07
C ALA A 364 -0.37 28.34 -35.66
N ALA A 365 -1.58 28.39 -36.23
CA ALA A 365 -2.18 29.62 -36.74
C ALA A 365 -2.50 30.64 -35.64
N HIS A 366 -2.80 30.18 -34.42
CA HIS A 366 -3.12 31.02 -33.25
C HIS A 366 -1.95 31.14 -32.26
N ARG A 367 -0.72 30.80 -32.67
CA ARG A 367 0.47 30.79 -31.79
C ARG A 367 0.73 32.14 -31.11
N GLU A 368 0.46 33.24 -31.79
CA GLU A 368 0.74 34.58 -31.26
C GLU A 368 -0.27 34.97 -30.18
N GLU A 369 -1.52 34.53 -30.29
CA GLU A 369 -2.54 34.70 -29.23
C GLU A 369 -2.20 33.84 -28.01
N MET A 370 -1.75 32.60 -28.23
CA MET A 370 -1.31 31.73 -27.13
C MET A 370 -0.11 32.30 -26.37
N VAL A 371 0.84 32.92 -27.08
CA VAL A 371 1.97 33.61 -26.45
C VAL A 371 1.52 34.89 -25.72
N ALA A 372 0.52 35.60 -26.25
CA ALA A 372 -0.05 36.77 -25.59
C ALA A 372 -0.73 36.38 -24.26
N ASP A 373 -1.53 35.30 -24.25
CA ASP A 373 -2.14 34.76 -23.03
C ASP A 373 -1.07 34.42 -21.98
N LEU A 374 0.04 33.79 -22.39
CA LEU A 374 1.14 33.52 -21.47
C LEU A 374 1.81 34.81 -20.96
N ALA A 375 1.98 35.82 -21.81
CA ALA A 375 2.55 37.10 -21.40
C ALA A 375 1.67 37.82 -20.37
N GLU A 376 0.35 37.82 -20.59
CA GLU A 376 -0.62 38.38 -19.64
C GLU A 376 -0.68 37.57 -18.33
N TYR A 377 -0.61 36.24 -18.40
CA TYR A 377 -0.58 35.42 -17.20
C TYR A 377 0.73 35.61 -16.41
N THR A 378 1.86 35.73 -17.11
CA THR A 378 3.16 35.97 -16.49
C THR A 378 3.20 37.33 -15.79
N SER A 379 2.41 38.31 -16.24
CA SER A 379 2.33 39.62 -15.58
C SER A 379 1.53 39.62 -14.27
N GLN A 380 0.84 38.53 -13.94
CA GLN A 380 0.21 38.33 -12.63
C GLN A 380 1.23 37.70 -11.68
N GLU A 381 1.72 38.44 -10.68
CA GLU A 381 2.57 37.81 -9.66
C GLU A 381 1.75 36.86 -8.79
N SER A 382 2.35 35.74 -8.40
CA SER A 382 1.68 34.68 -7.65
C SER A 382 2.67 33.93 -6.77
N ALA A 383 3.42 34.68 -5.95
CA ALA A 383 4.34 34.07 -4.98
C ALA A 383 3.56 33.22 -3.98
N SER A 384 4.01 31.99 -3.71
CA SER A 384 3.29 31.05 -2.84
C SER A 384 3.15 31.53 -1.39
N ASP A 385 3.98 32.48 -0.95
CA ASP A 385 3.94 33.10 0.37
C ASP A 385 3.19 34.45 0.42
N ASP A 386 2.59 34.88 -0.70
CA ASP A 386 1.83 36.13 -0.82
C ASP A 386 0.37 35.86 -1.18
N LEU A 387 -0.49 35.78 -0.15
CA LEU A 387 -1.91 35.47 -0.31
C LEU A 387 -2.66 36.51 -1.15
N GLU A 388 -2.31 37.80 -1.06
CA GLU A 388 -2.96 38.85 -1.84
C GLU A 388 -2.62 38.72 -3.34
N ALA A 389 -1.37 38.39 -3.66
CA ALA A 389 -0.95 38.11 -5.02
C ALA A 389 -1.62 36.84 -5.59
N LEU A 390 -1.74 35.78 -4.78
CA LEU A 390 -2.43 34.55 -5.16
C LEU A 390 -3.91 34.80 -5.45
N ASP A 391 -4.62 35.55 -4.62
CA ASP A 391 -6.03 35.90 -4.82
C ASP A 391 -6.24 36.70 -6.11
N ALA A 392 -5.39 37.72 -6.34
CA ALA A 392 -5.43 38.54 -7.54
C ALA A 392 -5.14 37.71 -8.81
N CYS A 393 -4.15 36.83 -8.75
CA CYS A 393 -3.80 35.93 -9.84
C CYS A 393 -4.93 34.94 -10.13
N LEU A 394 -5.52 34.29 -9.12
CA LEU A 394 -6.62 33.35 -9.31
C LEU A 394 -7.86 34.05 -9.88
N ALA A 395 -8.16 35.28 -9.44
CA ALA A 395 -9.23 36.09 -10.00
C ALA A 395 -9.01 36.42 -11.49
N TRP A 396 -7.76 36.72 -11.87
CA TRP A 396 -7.38 36.92 -13.27
C TRP A 396 -7.53 35.63 -14.08
N VAL A 397 -7.01 34.50 -13.58
CA VAL A 397 -7.11 33.19 -14.25
C VAL A 397 -8.58 32.81 -14.46
N ARG A 398 -9.43 33.02 -13.45
CA ARG A 398 -10.88 32.83 -13.53
C ARG A 398 -11.51 33.66 -14.66
N HIS A 399 -11.19 34.95 -14.75
CA HIS A 399 -11.68 35.82 -15.82
C HIS A 399 -11.19 35.39 -17.21
N TRP A 400 -9.91 35.06 -17.33
CA TRP A 400 -9.32 34.58 -18.58
C TRP A 400 -9.97 33.27 -19.04
N LEU A 401 -10.20 32.31 -18.13
CA LEU A 401 -10.88 31.05 -18.44
C LEU A 401 -12.32 31.27 -18.94
N ASP A 402 -13.05 32.24 -18.37
CA ASP A 402 -14.41 32.58 -18.85
C ASP A 402 -14.39 33.10 -20.29
N GLY A 403 -13.39 33.93 -20.64
CA GLY A 403 -13.21 34.42 -22.00
C GLY A 403 -12.71 33.33 -22.96
N ALA A 404 -11.86 32.43 -22.49
CA ALA A 404 -11.19 31.42 -23.30
C ALA A 404 -12.08 30.20 -23.60
N LEU A 405 -12.81 29.69 -22.60
CA LEU A 405 -13.58 28.44 -22.67
C LEU A 405 -15.08 28.63 -22.44
N GLY A 406 -15.52 29.84 -22.10
CA GLY A 406 -16.89 30.10 -21.66
C GLY A 406 -17.17 29.59 -20.25
N ALA A 407 -18.44 29.67 -19.85
CA ALA A 407 -18.88 29.26 -18.52
C ALA A 407 -18.76 27.73 -18.33
N PRO A 408 -18.19 27.24 -17.22
CA PRO A 408 -18.18 25.82 -16.92
C PRO A 408 -19.58 25.33 -16.56
N ALA A 409 -19.80 24.01 -16.62
CA ALA A 409 -21.04 23.39 -16.14
C ALA A 409 -21.17 23.46 -14.61
N HIS A 410 -20.02 23.47 -13.92
CA HIS A 410 -19.92 23.66 -12.47
C HIS A 410 -18.60 24.35 -12.13
N GLU A 411 -18.63 25.27 -11.16
CA GLU A 411 -17.47 25.92 -10.57
C GLU A 411 -17.53 25.81 -9.05
N GLU A 412 -16.39 25.57 -8.42
CA GLU A 412 -16.21 25.63 -6.98
C GLU A 412 -14.90 26.33 -6.65
N ILE A 413 -14.93 27.26 -5.70
CA ILE A 413 -13.75 27.85 -5.06
C ILE A 413 -13.77 27.39 -3.61
N ARG A 414 -12.72 26.71 -3.16
CA ARG A 414 -12.57 26.26 -1.76
C ARG A 414 -11.51 27.14 -1.07
N PRO A 415 -11.91 28.01 -0.14
CA PRO A 415 -10.98 28.94 0.48
C PRO A 415 -9.87 28.27 1.28
N ARG A 416 -8.70 28.92 1.40
CA ARG A 416 -7.58 28.49 2.26
C ARG A 416 -7.08 29.63 3.14
N ALA A 417 -6.91 29.33 4.43
CA ALA A 417 -6.54 30.35 5.40
C ALA A 417 -5.04 30.71 5.37
N GLU A 418 -4.19 29.74 5.02
CA GLU A 418 -2.73 29.86 5.09
C GLU A 418 -2.06 29.56 3.73
N ALA A 419 -2.84 29.46 2.66
CA ALA A 419 -2.38 29.10 1.32
C ALA A 419 -3.32 29.69 0.26
N GLY A 420 -2.99 29.54 -1.02
CA GLY A 420 -3.89 29.96 -2.11
C GLY A 420 -5.17 29.13 -2.20
N ASP A 421 -6.28 29.78 -2.54
CA ASP A 421 -7.58 29.15 -2.77
C ASP A 421 -7.54 28.06 -3.86
N LEU A 422 -8.31 26.99 -3.66
CA LEU A 422 -8.46 25.94 -4.65
C LEU A 422 -9.61 26.27 -5.60
N MET A 423 -9.38 26.18 -6.92
CA MET A 423 -10.42 26.30 -7.94
C MET A 423 -10.66 24.99 -8.68
N ILE A 424 -11.93 24.59 -8.77
CA ILE A 424 -12.38 23.41 -9.50
C ILE A 424 -13.43 23.83 -10.53
N ARG A 425 -13.17 23.60 -11.82
CA ARG A 425 -14.11 23.86 -12.92
C ARG A 425 -14.37 22.61 -13.72
N ARG A 426 -15.65 22.30 -13.97
CA ARG A 426 -16.07 21.11 -14.73
C ARG A 426 -16.63 21.51 -16.08
N TYR A 427 -16.01 21.01 -17.14
CA TYR A 427 -16.40 21.23 -18.52
C TYR A 427 -17.05 19.96 -19.09
N PRO A 428 -18.23 20.07 -19.75
CA PRO A 428 -18.96 18.91 -20.25
C PRO A 428 -18.19 18.22 -21.39
N GLY A 429 -18.48 16.94 -21.62
CA GLY A 429 -17.90 16.13 -22.70
C GLY A 429 -18.53 14.74 -22.73
N THR A 430 -17.86 13.77 -23.34
CA THR A 430 -18.31 12.37 -23.40
C THR A 430 -17.75 11.51 -22.25
N GLY A 431 -18.30 10.31 -22.07
CA GLY A 431 -17.83 9.34 -21.07
C GLY A 431 -18.45 9.51 -19.67
N ALA A 432 -18.34 8.48 -18.85
CA ALA A 432 -18.92 8.45 -17.50
C ALA A 432 -18.04 9.10 -16.42
N ARG A 433 -16.70 9.05 -16.59
CA ARG A 433 -15.72 9.66 -15.68
C ARG A 433 -14.92 10.75 -16.42
N PRO A 434 -14.67 11.92 -15.80
CA PRO A 434 -13.89 12.97 -16.42
C PRO A 434 -12.39 12.64 -16.49
N VAL A 435 -11.66 13.42 -17.27
CA VAL A 435 -10.19 13.53 -17.18
C VAL A 435 -9.85 14.74 -16.32
N LEU A 436 -8.99 14.55 -15.32
CA LEU A 436 -8.48 15.63 -14.47
C LEU A 436 -7.37 16.38 -15.22
N LEU A 437 -7.54 17.69 -15.37
CA LEU A 437 -6.53 18.62 -15.86
C LEU A 437 -5.98 19.35 -14.63
N LEU A 438 -4.76 19.00 -14.23
CA LEU A 438 -4.18 19.44 -12.97
C LEU A 438 -3.03 20.41 -13.21
N GLY A 439 -3.06 21.53 -12.49
CA GLY A 439 -1.96 22.47 -12.45
C GLY A 439 -2.01 23.36 -11.22
N HIS A 440 -0.95 24.12 -11.00
CA HIS A 440 -0.89 25.12 -9.94
C HIS A 440 -0.73 26.52 -10.53
N TYR A 441 -1.15 27.54 -9.77
CA TYR A 441 -1.05 28.94 -10.19
C TYR A 441 -0.06 29.75 -9.33
N ASP A 442 0.40 29.21 -8.21
CA ASP A 442 1.49 29.76 -7.41
C ASP A 442 2.85 29.52 -8.06
N THR A 443 3.86 30.28 -7.64
CA THR A 443 5.25 30.19 -8.10
C THR A 443 6.21 30.46 -6.95
N VAL A 444 7.43 29.93 -7.02
CA VAL A 444 8.51 30.25 -6.05
C VAL A 444 9.02 31.70 -6.09
N TRP A 445 8.57 32.52 -7.05
CA TRP A 445 9.17 33.82 -7.31
C TRP A 445 8.56 34.89 -6.40
N PRO A 446 9.38 35.60 -5.57
CA PRO A 446 8.85 36.65 -4.69
C PRO A 446 8.17 37.78 -5.47
N THR A 447 7.11 38.35 -4.90
CA THR A 447 6.44 39.56 -5.42
C THR A 447 7.46 40.71 -5.64
N GLY A 448 7.31 41.43 -6.75
CA GLY A 448 8.25 42.43 -7.27
C GLY A 448 9.34 41.85 -8.20
N THR A 449 9.33 40.54 -8.50
CA THR A 449 10.32 39.92 -9.40
C THR A 449 10.20 40.45 -10.83
N LEU A 450 8.99 40.78 -11.28
CA LEU A 450 8.71 41.24 -12.64
C LEU A 450 9.40 42.58 -12.99
N ASP A 451 9.67 43.44 -12.01
CA ASP A 451 10.36 44.72 -12.22
C ASP A 451 11.74 44.55 -12.85
N GLN A 452 12.41 43.44 -12.52
CA GLN A 452 13.77 43.14 -12.98
C GLN A 452 13.79 42.08 -14.09
N TRP A 453 12.80 41.19 -14.09
CA TRP A 453 12.72 40.08 -15.03
C TRP A 453 11.29 39.96 -15.58
N PRO A 454 10.87 40.90 -16.45
CA PRO A 454 9.57 40.82 -17.08
C PRO A 454 9.54 39.69 -18.12
N PHE A 455 8.35 39.32 -18.55
CA PHE A 455 8.17 38.46 -19.72
C PHE A 455 8.94 39.01 -20.93
N ARG A 456 9.79 38.17 -21.52
CA ARG A 456 10.54 38.49 -22.75
C ARG A 456 10.53 37.30 -23.68
N ARG A 457 10.37 37.59 -24.97
CA ARG A 457 10.49 36.63 -26.05
C ARG A 457 11.64 37.02 -26.97
N ASP A 458 12.50 36.06 -27.27
CA ASP A 458 13.55 36.15 -28.27
C ASP A 458 13.43 34.94 -29.22
N GLY A 459 12.81 35.18 -30.38
CA GLY A 459 12.49 34.12 -31.34
C GLY A 459 11.56 33.06 -30.75
N ASP A 460 12.07 31.84 -30.62
CA ASP A 460 11.36 30.70 -30.04
C ASP A 460 11.45 30.64 -28.52
N ARG A 461 12.42 31.33 -27.89
CA ARG A 461 12.64 31.28 -26.45
C ARG A 461 11.82 32.36 -25.74
N ILE A 462 11.07 31.97 -24.73
CA ILE A 462 10.37 32.84 -23.78
C ILE A 462 11.03 32.73 -22.41
N THR A 463 11.21 33.84 -21.71
CA THR A 463 11.72 33.89 -20.33
C THR A 463 10.89 34.84 -19.47
N GLY A 464 10.77 34.53 -18.20
CA GLY A 464 9.99 35.27 -17.20
C GLY A 464 9.71 34.36 -15.99
N PRO A 465 9.30 34.90 -14.85
CA PRO A 465 9.01 34.12 -13.66
C PRO A 465 7.77 33.22 -13.89
N GLY A 466 7.94 31.92 -13.70
CA GLY A 466 6.87 30.91 -13.79
C GLY A 466 6.44 30.54 -15.20
N VAL A 467 7.10 31.06 -16.25
CA VAL A 467 6.77 30.72 -17.65
C VAL A 467 6.98 29.24 -17.95
N PHE A 468 7.94 28.59 -17.29
CA PHE A 468 8.20 27.16 -17.41
C PHE A 468 7.47 26.39 -16.32
N ASP A 469 7.43 26.92 -15.09
CA ASP A 469 6.88 26.25 -13.90
C ASP A 469 5.78 27.07 -13.22
N MET A 470 4.50 26.85 -13.53
CA MET A 470 4.01 26.05 -14.66
C MET A 470 3.00 26.80 -15.55
N LYS A 471 3.09 28.13 -15.61
CA LYS A 471 2.09 28.98 -16.29
C LYS A 471 1.87 28.62 -17.75
N ALA A 472 2.93 28.32 -18.52
CA ALA A 472 2.76 27.90 -19.91
C ALA A 472 2.03 26.56 -20.05
N GLY A 473 2.18 25.65 -19.09
CA GLY A 473 1.44 24.39 -19.06
C GLY A 473 -0.07 24.61 -18.94
N LEU A 474 -0.49 25.51 -18.04
CA LEU A 474 -1.90 25.88 -17.91
C LEU A 474 -2.44 26.54 -19.18
N VAL A 475 -1.66 27.45 -19.81
CA VAL A 475 -2.02 28.03 -21.11
C VAL A 475 -2.21 26.94 -22.17
N GLN A 476 -1.30 25.96 -22.25
CA GLN A 476 -1.42 24.85 -23.20
C GLN A 476 -2.67 23.99 -22.96
N ALA A 477 -3.04 23.73 -21.70
CA ALA A 477 -4.26 22.98 -21.35
C ALA A 477 -5.52 23.67 -21.90
N VAL A 478 -5.62 24.99 -21.67
CA VAL A 478 -6.74 25.81 -22.12
C VAL A 478 -6.78 25.89 -23.64
N TRP A 479 -5.64 26.11 -24.29
CA TRP A 479 -5.57 26.16 -25.75
C TRP A 479 -5.86 24.81 -26.42
N ALA A 480 -5.53 23.70 -25.77
CA ALA A 480 -5.94 22.37 -26.23
C ALA A 480 -7.47 22.24 -26.27
N LEU A 481 -8.16 22.65 -25.20
CA LEU A 481 -9.63 22.65 -25.16
C LEU A 481 -10.23 23.61 -26.19
N LYS A 482 -9.69 24.84 -26.34
CA LYS A 482 -10.10 25.81 -27.37
C LYS A 482 -10.01 25.22 -28.78
N ALA A 483 -8.91 24.54 -29.10
CA ALA A 483 -8.71 23.92 -30.40
C ALA A 483 -9.73 22.81 -30.68
N LEU A 484 -10.02 21.97 -29.68
CA LEU A 484 -11.02 20.90 -29.80
C LEU A 484 -12.42 21.47 -30.03
N ASP A 485 -12.82 22.48 -29.27
CA ASP A 485 -14.12 23.12 -29.41
C ASP A 485 -14.25 23.85 -30.77
N ALA A 486 -13.20 24.57 -31.20
CA ALA A 486 -13.17 25.28 -32.49
C ALA A 486 -13.23 24.33 -33.70
N LEU A 487 -12.64 23.14 -33.59
CA LEU A 487 -12.62 22.12 -34.64
C LEU A 487 -13.80 21.14 -34.54
N GLY A 488 -14.66 21.26 -33.51
CA GLY A 488 -15.78 20.37 -33.28
C GLY A 488 -15.37 18.91 -32.99
N LEU A 489 -14.20 18.71 -32.38
CA LEU A 489 -13.67 17.39 -32.07
C LEU A 489 -14.17 16.90 -30.72
N ALA A 490 -14.53 15.61 -30.64
CA ALA A 490 -14.99 15.01 -29.40
C ALA A 490 -13.87 14.96 -28.34
N ARG A 491 -14.27 15.14 -27.08
CA ARG A 491 -13.41 15.03 -25.90
C ARG A 491 -14.20 14.52 -24.69
N PRO A 492 -13.54 13.88 -23.71
CA PRO A 492 -14.20 13.51 -22.47
C PRO A 492 -14.64 14.75 -21.68
N ALA A 493 -15.50 14.55 -20.69
CA ALA A 493 -15.70 15.55 -19.64
C ALA A 493 -14.33 15.87 -18.99
N CYS A 494 -14.09 17.14 -18.66
CA CYS A 494 -12.82 17.57 -18.09
C CYS A 494 -13.06 18.29 -16.77
N THR A 495 -12.27 17.96 -15.75
CA THR A 495 -12.22 18.71 -14.50
C THR A 495 -10.90 19.45 -14.44
N LEU A 496 -10.93 20.77 -14.50
CA LEU A 496 -9.77 21.62 -14.29
C LEU A 496 -9.66 21.92 -12.79
N LEU A 497 -8.55 21.53 -12.18
CA LEU A 497 -8.27 21.79 -10.77
C LEU A 497 -6.97 22.60 -10.67
N LEU A 498 -7.06 23.77 -10.04
CA LEU A 498 -5.94 24.67 -9.78
C LEU A 498 -5.78 24.92 -8.28
N ASN A 499 -4.59 24.66 -7.74
CA ASN A 499 -4.18 25.02 -6.38
C ASN A 499 -3.11 26.12 -6.39
N GLY A 500 -2.97 26.82 -5.25
CA GLY A 500 -2.01 27.90 -5.05
C GLY A 500 -1.01 27.60 -3.94
N ASP A 501 -0.66 26.32 -3.75
CA ASP A 501 0.24 25.87 -2.70
C ASP A 501 1.22 24.77 -3.12
N GLU A 502 1.37 24.51 -4.44
CA GLU A 502 2.20 23.40 -4.93
C GLU A 502 3.66 23.56 -4.52
N GLU A 503 4.20 24.76 -4.70
CA GLU A 503 5.62 25.06 -4.48
C GLU A 503 5.99 25.04 -2.99
N THR A 504 4.99 24.99 -2.10
CA THR A 504 5.14 24.81 -0.65
C THR A 504 4.80 23.41 -0.18
N GLY A 505 4.42 22.52 -1.09
CA GLY A 505 4.17 21.13 -0.81
C GLY A 505 2.69 20.77 -0.67
N SER A 506 1.75 21.51 -1.24
CA SER A 506 0.32 21.14 -1.43
C SER A 506 -0.42 20.57 -0.22
N LEU A 507 0.05 20.85 0.99
CA LEU A 507 -0.49 20.23 2.20
C LEU A 507 -1.90 20.74 2.50
N ALA A 508 -2.28 21.92 1.98
CA ALA A 508 -3.61 22.47 2.13
C ALA A 508 -4.56 21.99 1.02
N SER A 509 -4.05 21.46 -0.09
CA SER A 509 -4.86 21.01 -1.24
C SER A 509 -4.86 19.51 -1.49
N SER A 510 -3.95 18.73 -0.88
CA SER A 510 -3.75 17.31 -1.18
C SER A 510 -5.00 16.44 -1.02
N ASP A 511 -5.83 16.69 0.00
CA ASP A 511 -7.04 15.89 0.23
C ASP A 511 -8.09 16.11 -0.87
N ASP A 512 -8.26 17.36 -1.31
CA ASP A 512 -9.15 17.71 -2.41
C ASP A 512 -8.62 17.23 -3.76
N LEU A 513 -7.30 17.32 -3.98
CA LEU A 513 -6.62 16.76 -5.14
C LEU A 513 -6.91 15.26 -5.27
N VAL A 514 -6.77 14.51 -4.16
CA VAL A 514 -7.06 13.08 -4.10
C VAL A 514 -8.54 12.78 -4.32
N ALA A 515 -9.44 13.60 -3.75
CA ALA A 515 -10.88 13.42 -3.93
C ALA A 515 -11.29 13.58 -5.40
N GLU A 516 -10.86 14.65 -6.07
CA GLU A 516 -11.18 14.91 -7.48
C GLU A 516 -10.47 13.93 -8.43
N ALA A 517 -9.27 13.48 -8.06
CA ALA A 517 -8.57 12.41 -8.76
C ALA A 517 -9.37 11.10 -8.77
N ARG A 518 -9.94 10.67 -7.64
CA ARG A 518 -10.69 9.40 -7.52
C ARG A 518 -11.95 9.37 -8.39
N GLU A 519 -12.57 10.52 -8.61
CA GLU A 519 -13.70 10.65 -9.53
C GLU A 519 -13.27 10.61 -11.00
N SER A 520 -11.98 10.81 -11.27
CA SER A 520 -11.43 10.92 -12.61
C SER A 520 -10.92 9.59 -13.14
N ARG A 521 -10.96 9.46 -14.47
CA ARG A 521 -10.45 8.31 -15.21
C ARG A 521 -8.92 8.29 -15.27
N ALA A 522 -8.33 9.46 -15.45
CA ALA A 522 -6.91 9.71 -15.56
C ALA A 522 -6.65 11.19 -15.24
N ALA A 523 -5.41 11.52 -14.91
CA ALA A 523 -4.98 12.91 -14.73
C ALA A 523 -3.85 13.30 -15.69
N LEU A 524 -3.97 14.48 -16.26
CA LEU A 524 -2.94 15.15 -17.03
C LEU A 524 -2.39 16.30 -16.17
N VAL A 525 -1.12 16.21 -15.78
CA VAL A 525 -0.47 17.22 -14.93
C VAL A 525 0.40 18.11 -15.80
N PHE A 526 0.05 19.40 -15.84
CA PHE A 526 0.62 20.38 -16.78
C PHE A 526 1.93 21.02 -16.33
N GLU A 527 2.55 20.40 -15.34
CA GLU A 527 3.96 20.53 -15.01
C GLU A 527 4.88 20.51 -16.22
N ALA A 528 6.04 21.15 -16.08
CA ALA A 528 7.01 21.26 -17.15
C ALA A 528 7.62 19.90 -17.54
N ALA A 529 7.96 19.70 -18.82
CA ALA A 529 8.59 18.48 -19.31
C ALA A 529 10.05 18.33 -18.84
N ALA A 530 10.52 17.09 -18.68
CA ALA A 530 11.92 16.79 -18.35
C ALA A 530 12.74 16.61 -19.63
N ASP A 531 13.43 17.65 -20.09
CA ASP A 531 14.14 17.67 -21.39
C ASP A 531 13.22 17.24 -22.55
N GLY A 532 11.96 17.67 -22.52
CA GLY A 532 10.93 17.28 -23.49
C GLY A 532 10.36 15.87 -23.30
N ALA A 533 10.71 15.14 -22.25
CA ALA A 533 10.04 13.90 -21.86
C ALA A 533 8.87 14.16 -20.90
N VAL A 534 7.83 13.34 -20.98
CA VAL A 534 6.81 13.24 -19.91
C VAL A 534 7.39 12.49 -18.72
N LYS A 535 6.89 12.79 -17.53
CA LYS A 535 7.34 12.20 -16.27
C LYS A 535 6.37 11.07 -15.91
N THR A 536 6.89 9.85 -15.84
CA THR A 536 6.12 8.65 -15.49
C THR A 536 6.54 8.04 -14.17
N ALA A 537 7.54 8.64 -13.52
CA ALA A 537 7.91 8.34 -12.15
C ALA A 537 8.53 9.58 -11.50
N ARG A 538 8.21 9.80 -10.23
CA ARG A 538 8.79 10.83 -9.37
C ARG A 538 9.09 10.25 -7.99
N LYS A 539 10.20 10.66 -7.40
CA LYS A 539 10.51 10.25 -6.03
C LYS A 539 9.51 10.84 -5.04
N GLY A 540 9.20 10.09 -3.98
CA GLY A 540 8.55 10.63 -2.79
C GLY A 540 9.51 11.51 -1.99
N VAL A 541 8.96 12.40 -1.16
CA VAL A 541 9.71 13.40 -0.40
C VAL A 541 9.31 13.32 1.06
N GLY A 542 10.29 13.09 1.93
CA GLY A 542 10.15 13.11 3.37
C GLY A 542 11.01 14.22 3.97
N LEU A 543 10.38 15.04 4.82
CA LEU A 543 11.03 16.11 5.56
C LEU A 543 10.93 15.77 7.03
N PHE A 544 12.06 15.39 7.63
CA PHE A 544 12.11 14.94 9.02
C PHE A 544 13.06 15.81 9.84
N THR A 545 12.77 15.98 11.13
CA THR A 545 13.69 16.60 12.08
C THR A 545 14.03 15.60 13.17
N VAL A 546 15.31 15.28 13.33
CA VAL A 546 15.81 14.49 14.47
C VAL A 546 16.27 15.47 15.54
N THR A 547 15.66 15.37 16.71
CA THR A 547 16.00 16.18 17.88
C THR A 547 16.59 15.27 18.95
N VAL A 548 17.73 15.67 19.50
CA VAL A 548 18.36 14.99 20.63
C VAL A 548 18.40 15.92 21.83
N THR A 549 17.97 15.41 22.99
CA THR A 549 18.11 16.09 24.28
C THR A 549 19.12 15.31 25.14
N GLY A 550 20.12 16.01 25.64
CA GLY A 550 21.19 15.49 26.48
C GLY A 550 21.20 16.15 27.86
N GLN A 551 22.35 16.11 28.53
CA GLN A 551 22.55 16.68 29.86
C GLN A 551 23.78 17.58 29.86
N GLU A 552 23.59 18.86 30.19
CA GLU A 552 24.67 19.84 30.23
C GLU A 552 25.59 19.61 31.43
N ALA A 553 26.90 19.76 31.20
CA ALA A 553 27.92 19.73 32.25
C ALA A 553 29.14 20.54 31.79
N HIS A 554 29.99 20.95 32.74
CA HIS A 554 31.23 21.64 32.39
C HIS A 554 32.25 20.64 31.83
N ALA A 555 32.58 20.76 30.54
CA ALA A 555 33.35 19.75 29.80
C ALA A 555 34.74 19.44 30.40
N GLY A 556 35.36 20.41 31.10
CA GLY A 556 36.65 20.22 31.77
C GLY A 556 36.62 19.91 33.26
N LEU A 557 35.54 20.25 33.98
CA LEU A 557 35.48 20.13 35.45
C LEU A 557 34.70 18.88 35.88
N ASP A 558 33.69 18.50 35.09
CA ASP A 558 32.88 17.32 35.35
C ASP A 558 32.46 16.65 34.02
N PRO A 559 33.42 16.05 33.30
CA PRO A 559 33.17 15.45 31.99
C PRO A 559 32.24 14.23 32.04
N GLN A 560 32.05 13.59 33.21
CA GLN A 560 31.24 12.38 33.36
C GLN A 560 29.78 12.68 33.73
N ALA A 561 29.48 13.83 34.34
CA ALA A 561 28.12 14.22 34.69
C ALA A 561 27.23 14.58 33.48
N GLY A 562 27.83 14.92 32.33
CA GLY A 562 27.09 15.28 31.12
C GLY A 562 26.79 14.09 30.20
N ALA A 563 25.83 14.30 29.30
CA ALA A 563 25.51 13.43 28.17
C ALA A 563 25.34 14.29 26.91
N SER A 564 26.22 14.11 25.93
CA SER A 564 26.35 15.06 24.81
C SER A 564 25.30 14.83 23.72
N ALA A 565 24.36 15.77 23.56
CA ALA A 565 23.36 15.72 22.51
C ALA A 565 23.95 15.79 21.10
N THR A 566 25.07 16.51 20.91
CA THR A 566 25.74 16.62 19.60
C THR A 566 26.45 15.33 19.20
N GLU A 567 27.04 14.63 20.16
CA GLU A 567 27.67 13.32 19.93
C GLU A 567 26.62 12.26 19.60
N GLU A 568 25.54 12.21 20.38
CA GLU A 568 24.42 11.31 20.13
C GLU A 568 23.76 11.60 18.76
N LEU A 569 23.51 12.87 18.42
CA LEU A 569 22.99 13.23 17.10
C LEU A 569 23.92 12.77 15.96
N ALA A 570 25.25 12.84 16.15
CA ALA A 570 26.20 12.34 15.17
C ALA A 570 26.07 10.81 14.96
N HIS A 571 25.87 10.04 16.03
CA HIS A 571 25.58 8.60 15.92
C HIS A 571 24.31 8.32 15.11
N GLN A 572 23.24 9.08 15.34
CA GLN A 572 21.98 8.90 14.60
C GLN A 572 22.12 9.30 13.13
N ILE A 573 22.79 10.41 12.83
CA ILE A 573 23.06 10.83 11.44
C ILE A 573 23.86 9.76 10.69
N LEU A 574 24.92 9.20 11.31
CA LEU A 574 25.73 8.17 10.67
C LEU A 574 24.94 6.88 10.43
N ARG A 575 24.06 6.49 11.36
CA ARG A 575 23.16 5.34 11.20
C ARG A 575 22.20 5.57 10.02
N LEU A 576 21.56 6.73 9.95
CA LEU A 576 20.64 7.08 8.86
C LEU A 576 21.36 7.22 7.51
N ALA A 577 22.56 7.78 7.50
CA ALA A 577 23.39 7.88 6.31
C ALA A 577 23.79 6.50 5.75
N GLY A 578 23.85 5.47 6.59
CA GLY A 578 24.04 4.07 6.18
C GLY A 578 22.86 3.44 5.45
N LEU A 579 21.68 4.07 5.49
CA LEU A 579 20.47 3.59 4.81
C LEU A 579 20.31 4.11 3.38
N ARG A 580 21.20 5.02 2.95
CA ARG A 580 21.23 5.54 1.58
C ARG A 580 21.51 4.40 0.62
N ASP A 581 20.70 4.32 -0.42
CA ASP A 581 20.88 3.37 -1.50
C ASP A 581 20.49 4.06 -2.81
N LEU A 582 21.48 4.68 -3.46
CA LEU A 582 21.24 5.40 -4.70
C LEU A 582 20.81 4.46 -5.84
N ALA A 583 21.21 3.18 -5.79
CA ALA A 583 20.82 2.18 -6.79
C ALA A 583 19.35 1.79 -6.62
N ALA A 584 18.87 1.64 -5.39
CA ALA A 584 17.45 1.48 -5.09
C ALA A 584 16.65 2.81 -5.16
N GLY A 585 17.32 3.92 -5.47
CA GLY A 585 16.69 5.24 -5.64
C GLY A 585 16.45 6.02 -4.36
N THR A 586 17.05 5.62 -3.23
CA THR A 586 16.96 6.29 -1.93
C THR A 586 18.13 7.21 -1.66
N SER A 587 17.84 8.50 -1.49
CA SER A 587 18.78 9.50 -1.01
C SER A 587 18.31 10.09 0.31
N LEU A 588 19.23 10.29 1.25
CA LEU A 588 18.99 10.91 2.53
C LEU A 588 20.08 11.94 2.77
N ASN A 589 19.68 13.16 3.09
CA ASN A 589 20.59 14.27 3.32
C ASN A 589 20.26 14.95 4.66
N ALA A 590 21.20 14.95 5.60
CA ALA A 590 21.13 15.79 6.79
C ALA A 590 21.68 17.18 6.45
N GLY A 591 20.81 18.02 5.88
CA GLY A 591 21.21 19.28 5.26
C GLY A 591 21.45 20.42 6.25
N VAL A 592 20.83 20.37 7.44
CA VAL A 592 20.97 21.39 8.49
C VAL A 592 21.21 20.70 9.81
N ILE A 593 22.23 21.15 10.55
CA ILE A 593 22.59 20.65 11.88
C ILE A 593 22.82 21.84 12.81
N GLU A 594 22.20 21.82 13.98
CA GLU A 594 22.39 22.81 15.05
C GLU A 594 22.59 22.09 16.39
N GLY A 595 23.44 22.60 17.27
CA GLY A 595 23.59 21.99 18.60
C GLY A 595 24.72 22.55 19.45
N GLY A 596 24.53 22.46 20.77
CA GLY A 596 25.45 23.04 21.76
C GLY A 596 25.33 24.55 21.89
N THR A 597 25.89 25.09 22.98
CA THR A 597 25.86 26.53 23.29
C THR A 597 27.26 27.14 23.34
N ARG A 598 28.22 26.41 23.92
CA ARG A 598 29.64 26.81 24.05
C ARG A 598 30.55 25.59 24.00
N SER A 599 31.81 25.78 23.62
CA SER A 599 32.78 24.67 23.51
C SER A 599 33.16 24.03 24.85
N ASN A 600 32.99 24.71 25.98
CA ASN A 600 33.31 24.20 27.31
C ASN A 600 32.08 23.67 28.08
N VAL A 601 30.94 23.50 27.42
CA VAL A 601 29.70 22.97 27.98
C VAL A 601 29.27 21.75 27.15
N THR A 602 29.07 20.60 27.79
CA THR A 602 28.47 19.43 27.15
C THR A 602 27.10 19.81 26.59
N ALA A 603 26.84 19.52 25.31
CA ALA A 603 25.64 20.02 24.64
C ALA A 603 24.36 19.37 25.21
N GLY A 604 23.43 20.19 25.74
CA GLY A 604 22.13 19.72 26.22
C GLY A 604 21.09 19.48 25.11
N ARG A 605 21.31 20.02 23.91
CA ARG A 605 20.39 19.88 22.77
C ARG A 605 21.13 19.93 21.44
N ALA A 606 20.68 19.11 20.49
CA ALA A 606 21.08 19.18 19.09
C ALA A 606 19.92 18.75 18.17
N THR A 607 19.89 19.27 16.94
CA THR A 607 18.88 18.96 15.93
C THR A 607 19.52 18.75 14.55
N ALA A 608 18.93 17.87 13.74
CA ALA A 608 19.23 17.72 12.33
C ALA A 608 17.95 17.72 11.49
N ARG A 609 17.92 18.49 10.40
CA ARG A 609 16.84 18.45 9.41
C ARG A 609 17.26 17.58 8.23
N LEU A 610 16.40 16.62 7.91
CA LEU A 610 16.62 15.59 6.90
C LEU A 610 15.73 15.82 5.69
N ASP A 611 16.32 15.80 4.50
CA ASP A 611 15.62 15.61 3.23
C ASP A 611 15.80 14.14 2.80
N VAL A 612 14.70 13.43 2.64
CA VAL A 612 14.67 12.03 2.23
C VAL A 612 13.91 11.94 0.92
N ARG A 613 14.54 11.33 -0.10
CA ARG A 613 13.88 11.00 -1.37
C ARG A 613 13.92 9.50 -1.59
N VAL A 614 12.81 8.92 -1.98
CA VAL A 614 12.66 7.47 -2.21
C VAL A 614 11.97 7.23 -3.55
N ALA A 615 12.46 6.26 -4.32
CA ALA A 615 11.92 5.98 -5.64
C ALA A 615 10.75 5.00 -5.65
N THR A 616 10.52 4.27 -4.54
CA THR A 616 9.47 3.25 -4.42
C THR A 616 8.75 3.34 -3.09
N ALA A 617 7.51 2.83 -3.04
CA ALA A 617 6.74 2.68 -1.81
C ALA A 617 7.45 1.75 -0.80
N ALA A 618 8.13 0.71 -1.29
CA ALA A 618 8.93 -0.20 -0.45
C ALA A 618 10.08 0.53 0.25
N GLU A 619 10.80 1.41 -0.47
CA GLU A 619 11.85 2.23 0.13
C GLU A 619 11.28 3.27 1.10
N GLN A 620 10.10 3.83 0.82
CA GLN A 620 9.38 4.70 1.74
C GLN A 620 9.07 3.99 3.07
N GLU A 621 8.54 2.76 3.02
CA GLU A 621 8.27 1.93 4.20
C GLU A 621 9.55 1.59 4.96
N ARG A 622 10.61 1.17 4.25
CA ARG A 622 11.92 0.83 4.84
C ARG A 622 12.52 2.00 5.62
N ILE A 623 12.53 3.20 5.03
CA ILE A 623 13.07 4.40 5.70
C ILE A 623 12.17 4.84 6.86
N GLY A 624 10.84 4.78 6.68
CA GLY A 624 9.90 5.06 7.76
C GLY A 624 10.10 4.17 8.98
N ALA A 625 10.24 2.86 8.77
CA ALA A 625 10.52 1.89 9.83
C ALA A 625 11.86 2.17 10.52
N ALA A 626 12.90 2.52 9.75
CA ALA A 626 14.21 2.82 10.31
C ALA A 626 14.23 4.10 11.16
N LEU A 627 13.50 5.15 10.75
CA LEU A 627 13.32 6.37 11.54
C LEU A 627 12.58 6.08 12.86
N ALA A 628 11.53 5.26 12.82
CA ALA A 628 10.79 4.85 14.03
C ALA A 628 11.62 3.96 14.97
N ALA A 629 12.60 3.24 14.43
CA ALA A 629 13.49 2.35 15.17
C ALA A 629 14.71 3.05 15.80
N LEU A 630 14.90 4.36 15.61
CA LEU A 630 16.03 5.06 16.23
C LEU A 630 15.99 4.94 17.76
N ARG A 631 17.13 4.61 18.35
CA ARG A 631 17.34 4.50 19.79
C ARG A 631 18.64 5.18 20.17
N PRO A 632 18.68 5.88 21.32
CA PRO A 632 19.89 6.53 21.80
C PRO A 632 21.00 5.51 22.04
N VAL A 633 22.25 5.90 21.78
CA VAL A 633 23.45 5.14 22.15
C VAL A 633 23.79 5.36 23.62
N ASP A 634 23.76 6.62 24.08
CA ASP A 634 23.83 6.96 25.51
C ASP A 634 22.42 6.96 26.12
N PRO A 635 22.10 6.03 27.04
CA PRO A 635 20.75 5.93 27.63
C PRO A 635 20.33 7.16 28.45
N ARG A 636 21.24 8.10 28.71
CA ARG A 636 20.96 9.37 29.38
C ARG A 636 20.46 10.48 28.44
N THR A 637 20.45 10.21 27.14
CA THR A 637 19.90 11.09 26.10
C THR A 637 18.54 10.60 25.60
N THR A 638 17.77 11.49 24.96
CA THR A 638 16.54 11.13 24.26
C THR A 638 16.62 11.53 22.80
N VAL A 639 16.05 10.70 21.91
CA VAL A 639 15.98 10.93 20.48
C VAL A 639 14.51 11.02 20.07
N GLU A 640 14.14 12.12 19.44
CA GLU A 640 12.79 12.37 18.94
C GLU A 640 12.86 12.65 17.43
N VAL A 641 11.95 12.05 16.67
CA VAL A 641 11.80 12.32 15.24
C VAL A 641 10.46 12.98 15.01
N SER A 642 10.46 14.14 14.38
CA SER A 642 9.26 14.87 13.94
C SER A 642 9.31 15.12 12.43
N GLY A 643 8.24 15.71 11.88
CA GLY A 643 8.05 15.85 10.44
C GLY A 643 7.34 14.63 9.84
N GLY A 644 7.49 14.41 8.54
CA GLY A 644 6.76 13.37 7.84
C GLY A 644 7.04 13.30 6.35
N TRP A 645 6.34 12.39 5.69
CA TRP A 645 6.27 12.35 4.23
C TRP A 645 5.43 13.53 3.74
N ASN A 646 6.06 14.43 2.98
CA ASN A 646 5.40 15.57 2.35
C ASN A 646 4.77 15.18 1.01
N ARG A 647 5.45 14.33 0.22
CA ARG A 647 4.93 13.77 -1.04
C ARG A 647 5.05 12.25 -1.02
N PRO A 648 3.99 11.50 -1.36
CA PRO A 648 4.10 10.05 -1.57
C PRO A 648 4.94 9.77 -2.82
N VAL A 649 5.28 8.50 -3.07
CA VAL A 649 6.00 8.12 -4.30
C VAL A 649 5.06 8.11 -5.51
N PHE A 650 5.53 8.62 -6.65
CA PHE A 650 4.92 8.40 -7.95
C PHE A 650 5.70 7.28 -8.64
N GLU A 651 5.20 6.05 -8.56
CA GLU A 651 5.77 4.91 -9.28
C GLU A 651 5.21 4.81 -10.71
N ARG A 652 6.03 4.28 -11.63
CA ARG A 652 5.58 3.93 -12.98
C ARG A 652 4.76 2.63 -12.94
N THR A 653 3.51 2.73 -12.51
CA THR A 653 2.56 1.61 -12.50
C THR A 653 2.21 1.16 -13.94
N ASP A 654 1.61 -0.02 -14.08
CA ASP A 654 1.16 -0.50 -15.40
C ASP A 654 0.17 0.47 -16.06
N GLN A 655 -0.77 1.04 -15.30
CA GLN A 655 -1.72 2.02 -15.85
C GLN A 655 -1.06 3.33 -16.29
N VAL A 656 -0.06 3.83 -15.53
CA VAL A 656 0.76 4.98 -15.94
C VAL A 656 1.50 4.66 -17.23
N ALA A 657 2.09 3.46 -17.32
CA ALA A 657 2.78 3.01 -18.52
C ALA A 657 1.84 2.92 -19.73
N GLU A 658 0.61 2.45 -19.54
CA GLU A 658 -0.39 2.37 -20.62
C GLU A 658 -0.85 3.77 -21.07
N LEU A 659 -1.10 4.69 -20.13
CA LEU A 659 -1.47 6.08 -20.45
C LEU A 659 -0.33 6.81 -21.17
N ALA A 660 0.92 6.61 -20.73
CA ALA A 660 2.10 7.11 -21.42
C ALA A 660 2.22 6.51 -22.83
N GLY A 661 1.95 5.21 -22.98
CA GLY A 661 1.90 4.53 -24.27
C GLY A 661 0.81 5.10 -25.20
N LEU A 662 -0.36 5.46 -24.67
CA LEU A 662 -1.40 6.16 -25.43
C LEU A 662 -0.91 7.54 -25.89
N ALA A 663 -0.27 8.30 -25.00
CA ALA A 663 0.29 9.61 -25.32
C ALA A 663 1.40 9.53 -26.38
N GLN A 664 2.25 8.50 -26.32
CA GLN A 664 3.26 8.23 -27.36
C GLN A 664 2.63 7.94 -28.72
N ARG A 665 1.56 7.12 -28.76
CA ARG A 665 0.81 6.89 -30.01
C ARG A 665 0.20 8.18 -30.56
N CYS A 666 -0.34 9.03 -29.69
CA CYS A 666 -0.87 10.35 -30.06
C CYS A 666 0.23 11.30 -30.56
N ALA A 667 1.39 11.32 -29.90
CA ALA A 667 2.54 12.09 -30.33
C ALA A 667 3.03 11.66 -31.73
N ALA A 668 3.06 10.34 -31.99
CA ALA A 668 3.46 9.81 -33.28
C ALA A 668 2.53 10.23 -34.43
N THR A 669 1.23 10.48 -34.17
CA THR A 669 0.31 11.00 -35.21
C THR A 669 0.56 12.47 -35.52
N LEU A 670 1.11 13.23 -34.58
CA LEU A 670 1.59 14.61 -34.74
C LEU A 670 3.00 14.69 -35.37
N GLY A 671 3.70 13.57 -35.47
CA GLY A 671 5.10 13.50 -35.92
C GLY A 671 6.12 13.83 -34.81
N LEU A 672 5.70 13.73 -33.55
CA LEU A 672 6.53 13.98 -32.37
C LEU A 672 7.08 12.66 -31.79
N ASP A 673 8.29 12.70 -31.25
CA ASP A 673 8.88 11.61 -30.46
C ASP A 673 8.76 11.93 -28.97
N LEU A 674 7.76 11.33 -28.31
CA LEU A 674 7.49 11.57 -26.90
C LEU A 674 8.22 10.54 -26.02
N ARG A 675 9.25 11.01 -25.32
CA ARG A 675 10.02 10.18 -24.38
C ARG A 675 9.42 10.20 -22.98
N GLU A 676 9.79 9.22 -22.17
CA GLU A 676 9.47 9.13 -20.74
C GLU A 676 10.72 9.41 -19.89
N ALA A 677 10.53 9.95 -18.69
CA ALA A 677 11.58 10.17 -17.72
C ALA A 677 11.12 9.83 -16.29
N ALA A 678 12.08 9.38 -15.48
CA ALA A 678 11.97 9.31 -14.03
C ALA A 678 12.78 10.46 -13.42
N VAL A 679 12.18 11.24 -12.52
CA VAL A 679 12.83 12.44 -11.95
C VAL A 679 12.84 12.43 -10.42
N GLY A 680 13.77 13.18 -9.83
CA GLY A 680 13.89 13.30 -8.37
C GLY A 680 12.92 14.30 -7.73
N GLY A 681 12.40 15.26 -8.51
CA GLY A 681 11.44 16.26 -8.04
C GLY A 681 10.03 15.72 -7.97
N ALA A 682 9.26 16.14 -6.97
CA ALA A 682 7.86 15.78 -6.79
C ALA A 682 6.93 16.77 -7.52
N SER A 683 5.65 16.45 -7.57
CA SER A 683 4.54 17.29 -8.02
C SER A 683 3.25 16.83 -7.35
N ASP A 684 2.13 17.49 -7.63
CA ASP A 684 0.81 16.98 -7.26
C ASP A 684 0.44 15.64 -7.89
N GLY A 685 1.08 15.28 -9.01
CA GLY A 685 0.94 13.96 -9.63
C GLY A 685 1.30 12.81 -8.68
N ASN A 686 2.16 13.05 -7.69
CA ASN A 686 2.46 12.08 -6.64
C ASN A 686 1.22 11.68 -5.84
N PHE A 687 0.38 12.65 -5.43
CA PHE A 687 -0.85 12.34 -4.67
C PHE A 687 -1.86 11.59 -5.52
N VAL A 688 -1.98 11.96 -6.79
CA VAL A 688 -2.92 11.34 -7.73
C VAL A 688 -2.56 9.86 -7.98
N VAL A 689 -1.29 9.56 -8.24
CA VAL A 689 -0.85 8.16 -8.40
C VAL A 689 -1.03 7.37 -7.10
N ALA A 690 -0.71 7.97 -5.95
CA ALA A 690 -0.93 7.34 -4.65
C ALA A 690 -2.43 7.05 -4.37
N ALA A 691 -3.33 7.82 -4.99
CA ALA A 691 -4.78 7.59 -4.94
C ALA A 691 -5.25 6.44 -5.86
N GLY A 692 -4.35 5.84 -6.65
CA GLY A 692 -4.65 4.75 -7.58
C GLY A 692 -5.12 5.21 -8.96
N VAL A 693 -4.90 6.48 -9.31
CA VAL A 693 -5.34 7.08 -10.58
C VAL A 693 -4.14 7.24 -11.51
N PRO A 694 -4.23 6.81 -12.79
CA PRO A 694 -3.12 6.93 -13.72
C PRO A 694 -2.85 8.39 -14.09
N VAL A 695 -1.57 8.74 -14.07
CA VAL A 695 -1.09 10.11 -14.30
C VAL A 695 -0.18 10.17 -15.51
N LEU A 696 -0.37 11.19 -16.34
CA LEU A 696 0.60 11.66 -17.32
C LEU A 696 1.08 13.05 -16.89
N ASP A 697 2.28 13.10 -16.32
CA ASP A 697 2.90 14.32 -15.80
C ASP A 697 3.97 14.85 -16.77
N GLY A 698 4.32 16.13 -16.66
CA GLY A 698 5.28 16.77 -17.54
C GLY A 698 4.74 16.97 -18.96
N ILE A 699 3.40 17.00 -19.13
CA ILE A 699 2.79 17.28 -20.44
C ILE A 699 2.82 18.77 -20.79
N GLY A 700 3.20 19.63 -19.83
CA GLY A 700 3.29 21.07 -19.99
C GLY A 700 4.53 21.56 -20.75
N ALA A 701 5.05 22.72 -20.31
CA ALA A 701 6.11 23.48 -20.97
C ALA A 701 7.35 22.66 -21.36
N VAL A 702 7.90 22.92 -22.55
CA VAL A 702 9.23 22.40 -22.96
C VAL A 702 10.22 23.55 -22.87
N GLY A 703 11.30 23.34 -22.12
CA GLY A 703 12.16 24.42 -21.67
C GLY A 703 13.13 23.95 -20.59
N SER A 704 13.62 24.88 -19.78
CA SER A 704 14.59 24.57 -18.72
C SER A 704 14.65 25.67 -17.67
N GLY A 705 15.30 25.36 -16.54
CA GLY A 705 15.64 26.34 -15.52
C GLY A 705 14.52 26.65 -14.53
N ALA A 706 13.66 25.67 -14.20
CA ALA A 706 12.73 25.76 -13.08
C ALA A 706 13.48 26.25 -11.82
N HIS A 707 12.84 27.16 -11.08
CA HIS A 707 13.37 27.79 -9.86
C HIS A 707 14.71 28.54 -10.04
N ALA A 708 15.09 28.90 -11.28
CA ALA A 708 16.34 29.58 -11.57
C ALA A 708 16.12 30.76 -12.54
N ARG A 709 16.98 31.79 -12.46
CA ARG A 709 16.90 32.98 -13.36
C ARG A 709 17.10 32.65 -14.85
N SER A 710 17.54 31.43 -15.14
CA SER A 710 17.61 30.90 -16.51
C SER A 710 16.27 30.35 -17.02
N GLU A 711 15.19 30.39 -16.22
CA GLU A 711 13.87 29.85 -16.57
C GLU A 711 13.42 30.30 -17.96
N ASN A 712 13.01 29.33 -18.76
CA ASN A 712 12.55 29.56 -20.12
C ASN A 712 11.68 28.43 -20.64
N THR A 713 10.84 28.77 -21.63
CA THR A 713 10.02 27.84 -22.40
C THR A 713 10.13 28.13 -23.90
N SER A 714 9.70 27.19 -24.74
CA SER A 714 9.69 27.27 -26.21
C SER A 714 8.30 27.60 -26.75
N VAL A 715 8.20 28.56 -27.67
CA VAL A 715 6.96 28.90 -28.39
C VAL A 715 6.46 27.71 -29.20
N ASN A 716 7.34 27.08 -29.99
CA ASN A 716 7.00 25.89 -30.76
C ASN A 716 6.62 24.74 -29.83
N GLY A 717 7.34 24.57 -28.72
CA GLY A 717 7.01 23.60 -27.68
C GLY A 717 5.60 23.81 -27.11
N MET A 718 5.16 25.06 -26.93
CA MET A 718 3.78 25.34 -26.50
C MET A 718 2.73 24.84 -27.49
N VAL A 719 2.93 25.08 -28.79
CA VAL A 719 2.03 24.60 -29.84
C VAL A 719 2.01 23.07 -29.88
N GLU A 720 3.17 22.42 -29.84
CA GLU A 720 3.30 20.97 -29.86
C GLU A 720 2.62 20.30 -28.66
N ARG A 721 2.76 20.88 -27.46
CA ARG A 721 2.19 20.34 -26.22
C ARG A 721 0.69 20.57 -26.09
N ALA A 722 0.20 21.72 -26.53
CA ALA A 722 -1.25 21.93 -26.67
C ALA A 722 -1.85 20.94 -27.68
N ALA A 723 -1.18 20.69 -28.81
CA ALA A 723 -1.64 19.73 -29.81
C ALA A 723 -1.63 18.28 -29.30
N LEU A 724 -0.58 17.90 -28.57
CA LEU A 724 -0.47 16.60 -27.91
C LEU A 724 -1.61 16.40 -26.90
N THR A 725 -1.84 17.39 -26.04
CA THR A 725 -2.91 17.37 -25.03
C THR A 725 -4.27 17.20 -25.70
N ALA A 726 -4.58 17.98 -26.73
CA ALA A 726 -5.83 17.89 -27.47
C ALA A 726 -6.00 16.49 -28.10
N THR A 727 -4.93 15.94 -28.69
CA THR A 727 -4.96 14.62 -29.33
C THR A 727 -5.18 13.48 -28.31
N VAL A 728 -4.54 13.56 -27.13
CA VAL A 728 -4.77 12.61 -26.02
C VAL A 728 -6.22 12.70 -25.53
N LEU A 729 -6.75 13.91 -25.34
CA LEU A 729 -8.15 14.08 -24.94
C LEU A 729 -9.11 13.51 -25.98
N THR A 730 -8.87 13.70 -27.29
CA THR A 730 -9.74 13.06 -28.28
C THR A 730 -9.65 11.54 -28.26
N ALA A 731 -8.47 10.95 -28.01
CA ALA A 731 -8.33 9.51 -27.87
C ALA A 731 -9.20 8.96 -26.72
N LEU A 732 -9.20 9.68 -25.59
CA LEU A 732 -9.99 9.35 -24.40
C LEU A 732 -11.49 9.60 -24.56
N ALA A 733 -11.92 10.29 -25.62
CA ALA A 733 -13.35 10.55 -25.89
C ALA A 733 -14.11 9.32 -26.41
N GLY A 734 -13.39 8.41 -27.09
CA GLY A 734 -13.95 7.26 -27.81
C GLY A 734 -13.93 5.94 -27.05
N SER A 735 -13.72 5.99 -25.73
CA SER A 735 -13.58 4.81 -24.85
C SER A 735 -14.51 4.85 -23.65
#